data_AF-A0AAR5Q073-F1
#
_entry.id   AF-A0AAR5Q073-F1
#
_cell.length_a   1.000
_cell.length_b   1.000
_cell.length_c   1.000
_cell.angle_alpha   90.00
_cell.angle_beta   90.00
_cell.angle_gamma   90.00
#
_symmetry.space_group_name_H-M   'P 1'
#
loop_
_entity.id
_entity.type
_entity.pdbx_description
1 polymer ?
#
loop_
_entity_poly.entity_id
_entity_poly.type
_entity_poly.pdbx_seq_one_letter_code
_entity_poly.pdbx_strand_id
1 'polypeptide(L)'
;MDDFGVLMRLIRSKWCSVQEVVLLSDSGSSGEALAARTFINVAFDAIVQCLSGLEENHRQPVQEKLLKCLRVFMKCVVSAAALNEGVVYNIKTSRQETCRFFIYFHTLLELYYYVTILYYLCGPTAEIIEEILETVLKNLLVIFKVKHESKQTACSCVENFWLIMQLIAEKTEPARPLFWNTFNRVLLQENPVVALSFLKELAHVHRFDCQFQDVGARSERIVPNYKFLETKFKELLSSSNCESLLTSLRTIEPLICDLWLKEGKIEILQMIWDFYSKRLNVSQNSSAQDASALSIVEAIDNVMFCPKNSSEDFEMFVGILVFYLKEYPTHWGKIKGRIYSGLGPNKIKDLTETGIRHVMMLFLGLSSIYFEEIEKKMLAFLANLPKGKKYTVPVWNMYAAIVLKYVRESRSVEKLAPAISEMLQQAAASQKTFHLIKNFLENLESIINHSANMQLHQWLLFGNWLGQYQAVCYFPDLTYSLNVILRLLDKCSNADSWGCWEEFFKNTLYPNLKQLAAAANSPAVIGKIAGKLALSYNNIASEAFAYFTSETVSPKVASMFLEVVLDSYPDSLILTSQQEQILLQSWTNICFLTAEPQCELTKMIIKLDIFPPALKERLKTADDPMGSFLEYVGGNSADCFKLTEVALVNLAKTLGQYLANPDSEQTVLGIYKYASLAFLSCGSLIYNRNKPVTILTKLVHILLFPNDFMLGKRALHNFVLSAVRKHWTVFFDAFVKLNGTSDPYLERTLRDMVIKYLPYFPSTDSPVVDCLKNEKLSQVILEKISQSYFKLPIKESDANLLKALKIVSDVASTTGSLPLFQRIVRETLYGLFEVVIFHSQRSSAIAVIKHITNSPLFIHVRPQFKQTVIEITDKNIALNTINYFQLMSCLSKFVPRDIREVLETIKSHVGNVERLRGISYDRTLRLHLEKLEQSLQYS
;
A
#
# COMPACT_ATOMS: atom_id res chain seq x y z
N MET A 1 -67.12 -62.30 -6.27
CA MET A 1 -67.77 -61.02 -5.87
C MET A 1 -68.12 -60.94 -4.37
N ASP A 2 -68.28 -62.07 -3.66
CA ASP A 2 -68.60 -62.07 -2.22
C ASP A 2 -67.39 -61.82 -1.29
N ASP A 3 -66.18 -62.06 -1.79
CA ASP A 3 -64.94 -61.97 -0.97
C ASP A 3 -64.39 -60.56 -0.76
N PHE A 4 -64.78 -59.55 -1.54
CA PHE A 4 -64.25 -58.17 -1.38
C PHE A 4 -64.59 -57.57 -0.01
N GLY A 5 -65.78 -57.86 0.53
CA GLY A 5 -66.18 -57.40 1.86
C GLY A 5 -65.44 -58.10 3.00
N VAL A 6 -64.93 -59.32 2.77
CA VAL A 6 -64.07 -60.04 3.72
C VAL A 6 -62.65 -59.46 3.65
N LEU A 7 -62.12 -59.30 2.43
CA LEU A 7 -60.79 -58.74 2.19
C LEU A 7 -60.64 -57.32 2.75
N MET A 8 -61.62 -56.44 2.53
CA MET A 8 -61.62 -55.08 3.09
C MET A 8 -61.70 -55.06 4.62
N ARG A 9 -62.37 -56.04 5.25
CA ARG A 9 -62.37 -56.20 6.72
C ARG A 9 -61.01 -56.65 7.24
N LEU A 10 -60.33 -57.54 6.53
CA LEU A 10 -58.97 -57.98 6.86
C LEU A 10 -57.96 -56.85 6.70
N ILE A 11 -58.03 -56.09 5.60
CA ILE A 11 -57.22 -54.88 5.38
C ILE A 11 -57.43 -53.88 6.53
N ARG A 12 -58.70 -53.64 6.93
CA ARG A 12 -59.02 -52.77 8.06
C ARG A 12 -58.37 -53.24 9.36
N SER A 13 -58.48 -54.53 9.69
CA SER A 13 -57.87 -55.09 10.89
C SER A 13 -56.34 -54.96 10.88
N LYS A 14 -55.69 -55.23 9.74
CA LYS A 14 -54.24 -55.09 9.59
C LYS A 14 -53.79 -53.63 9.64
N TRP A 15 -54.56 -52.70 9.08
CA TRP A 15 -54.26 -51.27 9.20
C TRP A 15 -54.36 -50.80 10.66
N CYS A 16 -55.39 -51.21 11.41
CA CYS A 16 -55.48 -50.90 12.84
C CYS A 16 -54.25 -51.37 13.61
N SER A 17 -53.74 -52.59 13.33
CA SER A 17 -52.51 -53.07 13.96
C SER A 17 -51.27 -52.21 13.64
N VAL A 18 -51.15 -51.69 12.42
CA VAL A 18 -50.07 -50.76 12.04
C VAL A 18 -50.22 -49.40 12.75
N GLN A 19 -51.45 -48.91 12.90
CA GLN A 19 -51.73 -47.66 13.61
C GLN A 19 -51.45 -47.77 15.12
N GLU A 20 -51.83 -48.89 15.75
CA GLU A 20 -51.63 -49.14 17.18
C GLU A 20 -50.15 -49.14 17.57
N VAL A 21 -49.29 -49.73 16.74
CA VAL A 21 -47.82 -49.77 16.95
C VAL A 21 -47.19 -48.36 17.04
N VAL A 22 -47.81 -47.36 16.41
CA VAL A 22 -47.35 -45.96 16.44
C VAL A 22 -48.08 -45.11 17.47
N LEU A 23 -49.38 -45.34 17.69
CA LEU A 23 -50.23 -44.49 18.53
C LEU A 23 -50.28 -44.90 20.01
N LEU A 24 -50.15 -46.20 20.33
CA LEU A 24 -50.31 -46.72 21.70
C LEU A 24 -48.98 -47.00 22.42
N SER A 25 -47.84 -46.77 21.76
CA SER A 25 -46.49 -47.02 22.30
C SER A 25 -46.27 -48.45 22.85
N ASP A 26 -47.11 -49.41 22.46
CA ASP A 26 -47.04 -50.78 22.94
C ASP A 26 -46.06 -51.62 22.11
N SER A 27 -45.48 -52.63 22.77
CA SER A 27 -44.43 -53.53 22.33
C SER A 27 -44.80 -54.50 21.18
N GLY A 28 -45.64 -54.08 20.24
CA GLY A 28 -45.84 -54.81 18.99
C GLY A 28 -44.52 -54.86 18.21
N SER A 29 -44.10 -56.06 17.81
CA SER A 29 -42.85 -56.23 17.08
C SER A 29 -42.94 -55.47 15.75
N SER A 30 -41.90 -54.69 15.41
CA SER A 30 -41.82 -54.02 14.10
C SER A 30 -42.02 -55.01 12.92
N GLY A 31 -41.69 -56.29 13.15
CA GLY A 31 -41.96 -57.39 12.23
C GLY A 31 -43.45 -57.66 11.97
N GLU A 32 -44.32 -57.56 12.98
CA GLU A 32 -45.78 -57.69 12.79
C GLU A 32 -46.37 -56.52 11.98
N ALA A 33 -45.90 -55.30 12.24
CA ALA A 33 -46.29 -54.13 11.46
C ALA A 33 -45.82 -54.23 10.00
N LEU A 34 -44.61 -54.75 9.78
CA LEU A 34 -44.07 -54.99 8.44
C LEU A 34 -44.88 -56.08 7.70
N ALA A 35 -45.21 -57.19 8.37
CA ALA A 35 -46.05 -58.24 7.80
C ALA A 35 -47.47 -57.74 7.49
N ALA A 36 -48.03 -56.88 8.35
CA ALA A 36 -49.31 -56.23 8.10
C ALA A 36 -49.24 -55.30 6.89
N ARG A 37 -48.18 -54.50 6.73
CA ARG A 37 -47.93 -53.67 5.54
C ARG A 37 -47.86 -54.52 4.27
N THR A 38 -47.07 -55.60 4.26
CA THR A 38 -46.95 -56.51 3.10
C THR A 38 -48.32 -57.08 2.71
N PHE A 39 -49.11 -57.53 3.70
CA PHE A 39 -50.47 -58.04 3.44
C PHE A 39 -51.37 -56.96 2.84
N ILE A 40 -51.37 -55.74 3.41
CA ILE A 40 -52.17 -54.62 2.92
C ILE A 40 -51.84 -54.33 1.44
N ASN A 41 -50.56 -54.27 1.09
CA ASN A 41 -50.13 -53.98 -0.28
C ASN A 41 -50.54 -55.08 -1.26
N VAL A 42 -50.30 -56.34 -0.93
CA VAL A 42 -50.70 -57.49 -1.77
C VAL A 42 -52.22 -57.54 -1.93
N ALA A 43 -52.97 -57.29 -0.87
CA ALA A 43 -54.43 -57.30 -0.91
C ALA A 43 -54.98 -56.16 -1.77
N PHE A 44 -54.45 -54.94 -1.65
CA PHE A 44 -54.88 -53.82 -2.50
C PHE A 44 -54.48 -54.00 -3.96
N ASP A 45 -53.26 -54.48 -4.24
CA ASP A 45 -52.80 -54.77 -5.61
C ASP A 45 -53.67 -55.84 -6.27
N ALA A 46 -54.02 -56.91 -5.54
CA ALA A 46 -54.95 -57.92 -6.03
C ALA A 46 -56.33 -57.33 -6.36
N ILE A 47 -56.84 -56.39 -5.55
CA ILE A 47 -58.11 -55.68 -5.85
C ILE A 47 -57.98 -54.84 -7.12
N VAL A 48 -56.88 -54.08 -7.28
CA VAL A 48 -56.61 -53.26 -8.47
C VAL A 48 -56.56 -54.13 -9.73
N GLN A 49 -55.78 -55.21 -9.70
CA GLN A 49 -55.63 -56.14 -10.82
C GLN A 49 -56.96 -56.80 -11.19
N CYS A 50 -57.74 -57.26 -10.19
CA CYS A 50 -59.07 -57.82 -10.41
C CYS A 50 -60.01 -56.83 -11.11
N LEU A 51 -60.02 -55.56 -10.70
CA LEU A 51 -60.87 -54.53 -11.32
C LEU A 51 -60.43 -54.18 -12.75
N SER A 52 -59.13 -54.21 -13.01
CA SER A 52 -58.58 -53.91 -14.34
C SER A 52 -58.89 -54.99 -15.38
N GLY A 53 -59.11 -56.24 -14.96
CA GLY A 53 -59.39 -57.39 -15.83
C GLY A 53 -60.87 -57.77 -15.99
N LEU A 54 -61.81 -57.02 -15.42
CA LEU A 54 -63.26 -57.29 -15.52
C LEU A 54 -63.88 -56.72 -16.80
N GLU A 55 -64.73 -57.52 -17.47
CA GLU A 55 -65.59 -57.07 -18.58
C GLU A 55 -66.64 -56.03 -18.11
N GLU A 56 -66.98 -55.06 -18.97
CA GLU A 56 -67.81 -53.89 -18.62
C GLU A 56 -69.15 -54.24 -17.93
N ASN A 57 -69.79 -55.33 -18.35
CA ASN A 57 -71.11 -55.76 -17.84
C ASN A 57 -71.11 -56.21 -16.38
N HIS A 58 -69.97 -56.63 -15.83
CA HIS A 58 -69.84 -57.07 -14.43
C HIS A 58 -69.17 -56.00 -13.54
N ARG A 59 -68.79 -54.86 -14.13
CA ARG A 59 -67.95 -53.85 -13.50
C ARG A 59 -68.72 -52.92 -12.56
N GLN A 60 -69.89 -52.42 -12.98
CA GLN A 60 -70.70 -51.47 -12.21
C GLN A 60 -71.10 -51.94 -10.79
N PRO A 61 -71.69 -53.13 -10.57
CA PRO A 61 -72.10 -53.55 -9.22
C PRO A 61 -70.91 -53.80 -8.29
N VAL A 62 -69.75 -54.18 -8.83
CA VAL A 62 -68.50 -54.35 -8.07
C VAL A 62 -67.92 -52.99 -7.67
N GLN A 63 -67.94 -52.01 -8.58
CA GLN A 63 -67.49 -50.64 -8.30
C GLN A 63 -68.30 -49.99 -7.19
N GLU A 64 -69.64 -50.09 -7.21
CA GLU A 64 -70.49 -49.50 -6.15
C GLU A 64 -70.25 -50.13 -4.77
N LYS A 65 -70.15 -51.47 -4.71
CA LYS A 65 -69.86 -52.21 -3.48
C LYS A 65 -68.48 -51.83 -2.93
N LEU A 66 -67.48 -51.72 -3.80
CA LEU A 66 -66.13 -51.34 -3.42
C LEU A 66 -66.04 -49.88 -2.96
N LEU A 67 -66.68 -48.94 -3.66
CA LEU A 67 -66.76 -47.53 -3.25
C LEU A 67 -67.35 -47.38 -1.84
N LYS A 68 -68.41 -48.15 -1.53
CA LYS A 68 -69.00 -48.17 -0.18
C LYS A 68 -68.01 -48.70 0.87
N CYS A 69 -67.28 -49.77 0.56
CA CYS A 69 -66.26 -50.33 1.45
C CYS A 69 -65.07 -49.37 1.63
N LEU A 70 -64.60 -48.71 0.58
CA LEU A 70 -63.51 -47.73 0.63
C LEU A 70 -63.88 -46.50 1.46
N ARG A 71 -65.10 -45.97 1.34
CA ARG A 71 -65.58 -44.86 2.20
C ARG A 71 -65.58 -45.24 3.68
N VAL A 72 -66.00 -46.46 4.02
CA VAL A 72 -65.98 -46.96 5.40
C VAL A 72 -64.54 -47.16 5.90
N PHE A 73 -63.66 -47.67 5.04
CA PHE A 73 -62.25 -47.85 5.37
C PHE A 73 -61.53 -46.52 5.61
N MET A 74 -61.74 -45.51 4.76
CA MET A 74 -61.10 -44.19 4.90
C MET A 74 -61.47 -43.48 6.20
N LYS A 75 -62.67 -43.72 6.75
CA LYS A 75 -63.05 -43.23 8.09
C LYS A 75 -62.22 -43.84 9.23
N CYS A 76 -61.54 -44.96 8.98
CA CYS A 76 -60.66 -45.62 9.96
C CYS A 76 -59.19 -45.15 9.83
N VAL A 77 -58.84 -44.45 8.75
CA VAL A 77 -57.51 -43.89 8.55
C VAL A 77 -57.40 -42.59 9.37
N VAL A 78 -56.55 -42.60 10.39
CA VAL A 78 -56.31 -41.41 11.21
C VAL A 78 -55.58 -40.36 10.37
N SER A 79 -56.16 -39.16 10.33
CA SER A 79 -55.56 -38.00 9.66
C SER A 79 -54.22 -37.64 10.31
N ALA A 80 -53.23 -37.26 9.50
CA ALA A 80 -51.93 -36.81 10.00
C ALA A 80 -52.07 -35.54 10.85
N ALA A 81 -53.13 -34.73 10.64
CA ALA A 81 -53.45 -33.57 11.47
C ALA A 81 -53.92 -33.95 12.89
N ALA A 82 -54.32 -35.20 13.12
CA ALA A 82 -54.73 -35.71 14.44
C ALA A 82 -53.58 -36.43 15.18
N LEU A 83 -52.38 -36.49 14.58
CA LEU A 83 -51.19 -37.07 15.20
C LEU A 83 -50.51 -36.05 16.11
N ASN A 84 -49.94 -36.53 17.23
CA ASN A 84 -49.13 -35.70 18.12
C ASN A 84 -47.85 -35.22 17.41
N GLU A 85 -47.41 -33.98 17.66
CA GLU A 85 -46.22 -33.36 17.06
C GLU A 85 -44.96 -34.23 17.22
N GLY A 86 -44.80 -34.91 18.37
CA GLY A 86 -43.68 -35.83 18.61
C GLY A 86 -43.70 -37.07 17.70
N VAL A 87 -44.88 -37.55 17.31
CA VAL A 87 -45.03 -38.66 16.35
C VAL A 87 -44.69 -38.19 14.94
N VAL A 88 -45.15 -36.99 14.56
CA VAL A 88 -44.83 -36.38 13.25
C VAL A 88 -43.33 -36.12 13.10
N TYR A 89 -42.66 -35.67 14.17
CA TYR A 89 -41.20 -35.52 14.20
C TYR A 89 -40.45 -36.85 14.03
N ASN A 90 -40.91 -37.92 14.69
CA ASN A 90 -40.27 -39.24 14.59
C ASN A 90 -40.51 -39.92 13.23
N ILE A 91 -41.68 -39.69 12.60
CA ILE A 91 -41.94 -40.08 11.21
C ILE A 91 -40.89 -39.45 10.28
N LYS A 92 -40.56 -38.18 10.52
CA LYS A 92 -39.60 -37.42 9.72
C LYS A 92 -38.14 -37.89 9.87
N THR A 93 -37.69 -38.31 11.06
CA THR A 93 -36.30 -38.73 11.30
C THR A 93 -36.03 -40.20 10.98
N SER A 94 -37.08 -41.02 10.86
CA SER A 94 -36.96 -42.44 10.60
C SER A 94 -36.60 -42.77 9.15
N ARG A 95 -35.43 -43.39 8.94
CA ARG A 95 -34.97 -43.89 7.61
C ARG A 95 -34.82 -45.41 7.54
N GLN A 96 -34.82 -46.09 8.68
CA GLN A 96 -34.67 -47.53 8.73
C GLN A 96 -36.01 -48.18 8.38
N GLU A 97 -35.99 -49.12 7.43
CA GLU A 97 -37.18 -49.86 7.00
C GLU A 97 -37.86 -50.64 8.14
N THR A 98 -37.09 -50.96 9.17
CA THR A 98 -37.53 -51.63 10.40
C THR A 98 -38.02 -50.66 11.48
N CYS A 99 -38.04 -49.35 11.24
CA CYS A 99 -38.56 -48.39 12.20
C CYS A 99 -40.08 -48.33 12.12
N ARG A 100 -40.77 -48.41 13.27
CA ARG A 100 -42.25 -48.34 13.34
C ARG A 100 -42.84 -47.10 12.66
N PHE A 101 -42.17 -45.94 12.78
CA PHE A 101 -42.63 -44.69 12.19
C PHE A 101 -42.44 -44.67 10.67
N PHE A 102 -41.37 -45.30 10.17
CA PHE A 102 -41.13 -45.49 8.74
C PHE A 102 -42.19 -46.42 8.14
N ILE A 103 -42.46 -47.56 8.79
CA ILE A 103 -43.47 -48.53 8.35
C ILE A 103 -44.84 -47.87 8.30
N TYR A 104 -45.23 -47.16 9.36
CA TYR A 104 -46.51 -46.44 9.41
C TYR A 104 -46.65 -45.41 8.29
N PHE A 105 -45.65 -44.54 8.09
CA PHE A 105 -45.71 -43.49 7.09
C PHE A 105 -45.77 -44.03 5.66
N HIS A 106 -44.96 -45.05 5.34
CA HIS A 106 -45.00 -45.66 4.01
C HIS A 106 -46.28 -46.46 3.78
N THR A 107 -46.78 -47.17 4.79
CA THR A 107 -48.09 -47.83 4.70
C THR A 107 -49.20 -46.80 4.48
N LEU A 108 -49.16 -45.64 5.16
CA LEU A 108 -50.12 -44.56 4.98
C LEU A 108 -50.08 -43.99 3.55
N LEU A 109 -48.89 -43.75 2.99
CA LEU A 109 -48.72 -43.32 1.60
C LEU A 109 -49.25 -44.37 0.60
N GLU A 110 -48.94 -45.65 0.82
CA GLU A 110 -49.40 -46.77 0.00
C GLU A 110 -50.93 -46.90 0.05
N LEU A 111 -51.53 -46.73 1.23
CA LEU A 111 -52.99 -46.70 1.39
C LEU A 111 -53.59 -45.56 0.56
N TYR A 112 -53.07 -44.34 0.66
CA TYR A 112 -53.57 -43.23 -0.15
C TYR A 112 -53.37 -43.48 -1.65
N TYR A 113 -52.26 -44.09 -2.06
CA TYR A 113 -52.01 -44.52 -3.44
C TYR A 113 -53.06 -45.50 -3.95
N TYR A 114 -53.23 -46.63 -3.27
CA TYR A 114 -54.18 -47.66 -3.68
C TYR A 114 -55.62 -47.16 -3.64
N VAL A 115 -55.99 -46.41 -2.60
CA VAL A 115 -57.31 -45.83 -2.48
C VAL A 115 -57.57 -44.88 -3.65
N THR A 116 -56.64 -43.98 -3.99
CA THR A 116 -56.82 -43.05 -5.11
C THR A 116 -56.95 -43.79 -6.44
N ILE A 117 -56.14 -44.80 -6.70
CA ILE A 117 -56.23 -45.61 -7.92
C ILE A 117 -57.56 -46.36 -7.99
N LEU A 118 -57.98 -46.98 -6.88
CA LEU A 118 -59.25 -47.70 -6.84
C LEU A 118 -60.44 -46.76 -7.03
N TYR A 119 -60.39 -45.55 -6.46
CA TYR A 119 -61.38 -44.53 -6.77
C TYR A 119 -61.34 -44.20 -8.26
N TYR A 120 -60.18 -43.87 -8.85
CA TYR A 120 -60.08 -43.60 -10.29
C TYR A 120 -60.65 -44.73 -11.18
N LEU A 121 -60.32 -45.99 -10.90
CA LEU A 121 -60.81 -47.17 -11.63
C LEU A 121 -62.31 -47.46 -11.44
N CYS A 122 -62.91 -46.92 -10.38
CA CYS A 122 -64.34 -47.04 -10.10
C CYS A 122 -65.21 -45.96 -10.75
N GLY A 123 -64.62 -45.01 -11.49
CA GLY A 123 -65.34 -43.93 -12.20
C GLY A 123 -66.18 -42.95 -11.37
N PRO A 124 -65.76 -42.52 -10.16
CA PRO A 124 -66.50 -41.56 -9.35
C PRO A 124 -66.48 -40.16 -9.99
N THR A 125 -67.42 -39.32 -9.56
CA THR A 125 -67.48 -37.89 -9.90
C THR A 125 -66.19 -37.16 -9.49
N ALA A 126 -65.82 -36.12 -10.24
CA ALA A 126 -64.65 -35.27 -9.95
C ALA A 126 -64.59 -34.79 -8.49
N GLU A 127 -65.76 -34.61 -7.85
CA GLU A 127 -65.93 -34.22 -6.44
C GLU A 127 -65.28 -35.19 -5.44
N ILE A 128 -65.37 -36.50 -5.67
CA ILE A 128 -64.80 -37.51 -4.75
C ILE A 128 -63.27 -37.52 -4.85
N ILE A 129 -62.74 -37.36 -6.07
CA ILE A 129 -61.30 -37.26 -6.28
C ILE A 129 -60.77 -35.95 -5.68
N GLU A 130 -61.55 -34.86 -5.75
CA GLU A 130 -61.26 -33.60 -5.08
C GLU A 130 -61.18 -33.73 -3.55
N GLU A 131 -62.11 -34.46 -2.92
CA GLU A 131 -62.14 -34.71 -1.48
C GLU A 131 -60.92 -35.52 -1.00
N ILE A 132 -60.50 -36.52 -1.79
CA ILE A 132 -59.31 -37.33 -1.52
C ILE A 132 -58.05 -36.49 -1.67
N LEU A 133 -57.94 -35.71 -2.76
CA LEU A 133 -56.84 -34.77 -2.99
C LEU A 133 -56.71 -33.79 -1.82
N GLU A 134 -57.82 -33.21 -1.36
CA GLU A 134 -57.83 -32.27 -0.23
C GLU A 134 -57.34 -32.93 1.06
N THR A 135 -57.80 -34.14 1.36
CA THR A 135 -57.41 -34.89 2.56
C THR A 135 -55.91 -35.22 2.53
N VAL A 136 -55.42 -35.68 1.39
CA VAL A 136 -54.00 -36.00 1.16
C VAL A 136 -53.12 -34.75 1.28
N LEU A 137 -53.53 -33.64 0.66
CA LEU A 137 -52.82 -32.36 0.73
C LEU A 137 -52.72 -31.83 2.16
N LYS A 138 -53.81 -31.88 2.94
CA LYS A 138 -53.79 -31.48 4.36
C LYS A 138 -52.81 -32.33 5.17
N ASN A 139 -52.81 -33.64 4.95
CA ASN A 139 -51.93 -34.54 5.69
C ASN A 139 -50.46 -34.34 5.35
N LEU A 140 -50.13 -34.18 4.06
CA LEU A 140 -48.77 -33.96 3.63
C LEU A 140 -48.26 -32.56 3.99
N LEU A 141 -49.15 -31.57 4.04
CA LEU A 141 -48.83 -30.24 4.55
C LEU A 141 -48.41 -30.27 6.03
N VAL A 142 -49.10 -31.04 6.89
CA VAL A 142 -48.72 -31.19 8.31
C VAL A 142 -47.32 -31.78 8.45
N ILE A 143 -47.01 -32.80 7.64
CA ILE A 143 -45.68 -33.43 7.62
C ILE A 143 -44.63 -32.47 7.05
N PHE A 144 -45.00 -31.68 6.04
CA PHE A 144 -44.12 -30.68 5.43
C PHE A 144 -43.82 -29.49 6.36
N LYS A 145 -44.77 -29.04 7.18
CA LYS A 145 -44.57 -27.97 8.16
C LYS A 145 -43.42 -28.29 9.12
N VAL A 146 -43.35 -29.53 9.60
CA VAL A 146 -42.25 -29.99 10.45
C VAL A 146 -40.92 -30.03 9.66
N LYS A 147 -40.93 -30.24 8.33
CA LYS A 147 -39.75 -30.25 7.45
C LYS A 147 -39.12 -28.87 7.25
N HIS A 148 -39.88 -27.77 7.33
CA HIS A 148 -39.38 -26.40 7.09
C HIS A 148 -38.22 -26.00 8.01
N GLU A 149 -38.13 -26.60 9.20
CA GLU A 149 -37.05 -26.38 10.17
C GLU A 149 -35.79 -27.25 9.95
N SER A 150 -35.77 -28.19 9.00
CA SER A 150 -34.59 -29.06 8.74
C SER A 150 -34.30 -29.27 7.25
N LYS A 151 -33.02 -29.12 6.84
CA LYS A 151 -32.53 -29.18 5.44
C LYS A 151 -32.60 -30.55 4.72
N GLN A 152 -33.51 -31.47 5.07
CA GLN A 152 -33.56 -32.82 4.48
C GLN A 152 -34.58 -32.91 3.33
N THR A 153 -34.23 -33.59 2.23
CA THR A 153 -35.10 -33.85 1.06
C THR A 153 -36.24 -34.82 1.39
N ALA A 154 -37.34 -34.79 0.61
CA ALA A 154 -38.47 -35.70 0.81
C ALA A 154 -38.07 -37.15 0.47
N CYS A 155 -38.80 -38.14 0.99
CA CYS A 155 -38.68 -39.52 0.52
C CYS A 155 -39.18 -39.63 -0.93
N SER A 156 -38.51 -40.41 -1.79
CA SER A 156 -38.90 -40.63 -3.19
C SER A 156 -40.32 -41.21 -3.33
N CYS A 157 -40.81 -41.94 -2.32
CA CYS A 157 -42.19 -42.42 -2.27
C CYS A 157 -43.21 -41.27 -2.28
N VAL A 158 -42.89 -40.14 -1.65
CA VAL A 158 -43.76 -38.96 -1.62
C VAL A 158 -43.80 -38.30 -2.99
N GLU A 159 -42.64 -38.17 -3.65
CA GLU A 159 -42.54 -37.61 -5.01
C GLU A 159 -43.29 -38.46 -6.05
N ASN A 160 -43.11 -39.79 -6.00
CA ASN A 160 -43.82 -40.73 -6.87
C ASN A 160 -45.33 -40.69 -6.65
N PHE A 161 -45.75 -40.69 -5.38
CA PHE A 161 -47.17 -40.58 -5.05
C PHE A 161 -47.77 -39.26 -5.55
N TRP A 162 -47.06 -38.14 -5.38
CA TRP A 162 -47.50 -36.84 -5.92
C TRP A 162 -47.67 -36.85 -7.42
N LEU A 163 -46.71 -37.44 -8.13
CA LEU A 163 -46.75 -37.55 -9.59
C LEU A 163 -48.01 -38.30 -10.05
N ILE A 164 -48.34 -39.39 -9.36
CA ILE A 164 -49.55 -40.20 -9.63
C ILE A 164 -50.82 -39.41 -9.33
N MET A 165 -50.89 -38.71 -8.20
CA MET A 165 -52.04 -37.88 -7.84
C MET A 165 -52.31 -36.79 -8.90
N GLN A 166 -51.24 -36.16 -9.40
CA GLN A 166 -51.34 -35.17 -10.48
C GLN A 166 -51.86 -35.80 -11.78
N LEU A 167 -51.29 -36.94 -12.20
CA LEU A 167 -51.74 -37.65 -13.41
C LEU A 167 -53.22 -38.07 -13.34
N ILE A 168 -53.68 -38.51 -12.16
CA ILE A 168 -55.08 -38.89 -11.95
C ILE A 168 -55.98 -37.64 -12.01
N ALA A 169 -55.58 -36.55 -11.36
CA ALA A 169 -56.34 -35.30 -11.38
C ALA A 169 -56.44 -34.71 -12.80
N GLU A 170 -55.34 -34.75 -13.57
CA GLU A 170 -55.27 -34.31 -14.97
C GLU A 170 -56.18 -35.14 -15.88
N LYS A 171 -56.25 -36.47 -15.67
CA LYS A 171 -57.07 -37.39 -16.50
C LYS A 171 -58.56 -37.39 -16.15
N THR A 172 -58.93 -37.02 -14.93
CA THR A 172 -60.33 -37.08 -14.46
C THR A 172 -61.19 -35.97 -15.07
N GLU A 173 -60.66 -34.75 -15.15
CA GLU A 173 -61.39 -33.60 -15.68
C GLU A 173 -60.45 -32.69 -16.48
N PRO A 174 -60.16 -33.00 -17.76
CA PRO A 174 -59.16 -32.26 -18.55
C PRO A 174 -59.52 -30.78 -18.80
N ALA A 175 -60.81 -30.43 -18.66
CA ALA A 175 -61.30 -29.05 -18.84
C ALA A 175 -61.10 -28.15 -17.60
N ARG A 176 -60.84 -28.72 -16.41
CA ARG A 176 -60.71 -27.96 -15.16
C ARG A 176 -59.40 -28.34 -14.46
N PRO A 177 -58.57 -27.37 -14.01
CA PRO A 177 -57.36 -27.68 -13.26
C PRO A 177 -57.70 -28.06 -11.81
N LEU A 178 -58.32 -29.24 -11.63
CA LEU A 178 -58.80 -29.77 -10.35
C LEU A 178 -57.70 -29.73 -9.30
N PHE A 179 -56.51 -30.20 -9.66
CA PHE A 179 -55.33 -30.25 -8.78
C PHE A 179 -54.98 -28.86 -8.20
N TRP A 180 -54.77 -27.85 -9.05
CA TRP A 180 -54.38 -26.52 -8.59
C TRP A 180 -55.50 -25.81 -7.82
N ASN A 181 -56.76 -26.06 -8.15
CA ASN A 181 -57.89 -25.50 -7.40
C ASN A 181 -57.94 -26.03 -5.96
N THR A 182 -57.82 -27.35 -5.79
CA THR A 182 -57.78 -27.98 -4.46
C THR A 182 -56.54 -27.55 -3.69
N PHE A 183 -55.38 -27.50 -4.34
CA PHE A 183 -54.13 -27.00 -3.76
C PHE A 183 -54.28 -25.57 -3.22
N ASN A 184 -54.83 -24.67 -4.04
CA ASN A 184 -55.05 -23.28 -3.66
C ASN A 184 -56.02 -23.13 -2.48
N ARG A 185 -57.05 -23.98 -2.41
CA ARG A 185 -58.02 -24.00 -1.30
C ARG A 185 -57.37 -24.43 0.01
N VAL A 186 -56.57 -25.51 -0.01
CA VAL A 186 -55.93 -26.06 1.20
C VAL A 186 -54.95 -25.08 1.83
N LEU A 187 -54.19 -24.34 1.01
CA LEU A 187 -53.13 -23.45 1.49
C LEU A 187 -53.56 -22.00 1.65
N LEU A 188 -54.85 -21.69 1.44
CA LEU A 188 -55.35 -20.31 1.44
C LEU A 188 -55.05 -19.58 2.76
N GLN A 189 -55.13 -20.27 3.90
CA GLN A 189 -54.95 -19.70 5.24
C GLN A 189 -53.54 -19.91 5.82
N GLU A 190 -52.64 -20.53 5.06
CA GLU A 190 -51.33 -20.93 5.55
C GLU A 190 -50.28 -19.82 5.41
N ASN A 191 -49.23 -19.89 6.24
CA ASN A 191 -48.13 -18.94 6.20
C ASN A 191 -47.53 -18.88 4.78
N PRO A 192 -47.38 -17.68 4.19
CA PRO A 192 -46.85 -17.51 2.84
C PRO A 192 -45.51 -18.22 2.58
N VAL A 193 -44.56 -18.20 3.52
CA VAL A 193 -43.23 -18.82 3.34
C VAL A 193 -43.34 -20.34 3.21
N VAL A 194 -44.18 -20.96 4.05
CA VAL A 194 -44.43 -22.41 4.02
C VAL A 194 -45.20 -22.78 2.76
N ALA A 195 -46.24 -22.02 2.41
CA ALA A 195 -47.04 -22.25 1.21
C ALA A 195 -46.21 -22.16 -0.08
N LEU A 196 -45.30 -21.17 -0.18
CA LEU A 196 -44.40 -21.00 -1.32
C LEU A 196 -43.33 -22.10 -1.39
N SER A 197 -42.83 -22.55 -0.24
CA SER A 197 -41.87 -23.66 -0.18
C SER A 197 -42.52 -24.98 -0.60
N PHE A 198 -43.77 -25.21 -0.18
CA PHE A 198 -44.54 -26.38 -0.58
C PHE A 198 -44.91 -26.33 -2.07
N LEU A 199 -45.27 -25.16 -2.59
CA LEU A 199 -45.49 -24.92 -4.01
C LEU A 199 -44.24 -25.26 -4.84
N LYS A 200 -43.05 -24.86 -4.38
CA LYS A 200 -41.78 -25.18 -5.05
C LYS A 200 -41.56 -26.68 -5.17
N GLU A 201 -41.68 -27.41 -4.06
CA GLU A 201 -41.43 -28.86 -4.03
C GLU A 201 -42.42 -29.61 -4.94
N LEU A 202 -43.70 -29.21 -4.95
CA LEU A 202 -44.70 -29.81 -5.82
C LEU A 202 -44.52 -29.45 -7.30
N ALA A 203 -44.09 -28.22 -7.59
CA ALA A 203 -43.79 -27.82 -8.96
C ALA A 203 -42.58 -28.57 -9.53
N HIS A 204 -41.60 -28.96 -8.70
CA HIS A 204 -40.48 -29.80 -9.14
C HIS A 204 -40.93 -31.19 -9.60
N VAL A 205 -42.03 -31.73 -9.07
CA VAL A 205 -42.60 -33.02 -9.51
C VAL A 205 -43.11 -32.95 -10.97
N HIS A 206 -43.47 -31.77 -11.47
CA HIS A 206 -43.86 -31.60 -12.89
C HIS A 206 -42.71 -31.76 -13.89
N ARG A 207 -41.46 -31.87 -13.42
CA ARG A 207 -40.31 -32.20 -14.28
C ARG A 207 -40.36 -33.63 -14.81
N PHE A 208 -41.09 -34.51 -14.13
CA PHE A 208 -41.23 -35.91 -14.53
C PHE A 208 -42.32 -36.08 -15.59
N ASP A 209 -42.04 -36.89 -16.60
CA ASP A 209 -43.01 -37.24 -17.64
C ASP A 209 -44.02 -38.32 -17.17
N CYS A 210 -44.92 -38.73 -18.08
CA CYS A 210 -45.88 -39.81 -17.83
C CYS A 210 -45.22 -41.19 -17.65
N GLN A 211 -43.92 -41.31 -17.93
CA GLN A 211 -43.12 -42.53 -17.80
C GLN A 211 -42.20 -42.48 -16.57
N PHE A 212 -42.42 -41.52 -15.67
CA PHE A 212 -41.65 -41.34 -14.43
C PHE A 212 -40.16 -41.03 -14.67
N GLN A 213 -39.80 -40.48 -15.84
CA GLN A 213 -38.44 -40.02 -16.14
C GLN A 213 -38.32 -38.51 -15.88
N ASP A 214 -37.21 -38.05 -15.27
CA ASP A 214 -36.95 -36.61 -15.11
C ASP A 214 -36.51 -36.02 -16.46
N VAL A 215 -37.44 -35.32 -17.13
CA VAL A 215 -37.20 -34.63 -18.40
C VAL A 215 -36.90 -33.13 -18.17
N GLY A 216 -36.81 -32.71 -16.89
CA GLY A 216 -36.54 -31.34 -16.49
C GLY A 216 -37.61 -30.35 -16.94
N ALA A 217 -37.22 -29.09 -17.18
CA ALA A 217 -38.11 -28.03 -17.66
C ALA A 217 -38.74 -28.29 -19.05
N ARG A 218 -38.34 -29.37 -19.73
CA ARG A 218 -38.88 -29.74 -21.05
C ARG A 218 -40.19 -30.53 -20.96
N SER A 219 -40.56 -31.04 -19.79
CA SER A 219 -41.82 -31.73 -19.56
C SER A 219 -43.03 -30.94 -20.11
N GLU A 220 -43.91 -31.62 -20.82
CA GLU A 220 -45.17 -31.07 -21.36
C GLU A 220 -46.23 -30.87 -20.27
N ARG A 221 -46.01 -31.45 -19.08
CA ARG A 221 -46.94 -31.42 -17.94
C ARG A 221 -46.81 -30.17 -17.06
N ILE A 222 -45.86 -29.30 -17.37
CA ILE A 222 -45.60 -28.11 -16.56
C ILE A 222 -46.75 -27.11 -16.76
N VAL A 223 -47.70 -27.10 -15.83
CA VAL A 223 -48.78 -26.10 -15.75
C VAL A 223 -48.48 -25.13 -14.59
N PRO A 224 -48.15 -23.86 -14.85
CA PRO A 224 -47.74 -22.93 -13.82
C PRO A 224 -48.93 -22.33 -13.06
N ASN A 225 -48.80 -22.20 -11.73
CA ASN A 225 -49.83 -21.63 -10.86
C ASN A 225 -49.48 -20.21 -10.42
N TYR A 226 -49.35 -19.32 -11.40
CA TYR A 226 -49.00 -17.91 -11.16
C TYR A 226 -50.02 -17.19 -10.27
N LYS A 227 -51.32 -17.52 -10.36
CA LYS A 227 -52.38 -16.87 -9.56
C LYS A 227 -52.18 -17.09 -8.06
N PHE A 228 -51.80 -18.29 -7.66
CA PHE A 228 -51.51 -18.59 -6.27
C PHE A 228 -50.22 -17.95 -5.79
N LEU A 229 -49.17 -18.02 -6.61
CA LEU A 229 -47.89 -17.37 -6.35
C LEU A 229 -48.08 -15.86 -6.13
N GLU A 230 -48.82 -15.18 -7.01
CA GLU A 230 -49.11 -13.75 -6.86
C GLU A 230 -49.88 -13.44 -5.58
N THR A 231 -50.89 -14.24 -5.23
CA THR A 231 -51.73 -14.02 -4.04
C THR A 231 -50.92 -14.14 -2.77
N LYS A 232 -50.17 -15.24 -2.61
CA LYS A 232 -49.36 -15.50 -1.42
C LYS A 232 -48.15 -14.59 -1.33
N PHE A 233 -47.57 -14.21 -2.47
CA PHE A 233 -46.47 -13.26 -2.48
C PHE A 233 -46.93 -11.84 -2.11
N LYS A 234 -48.12 -11.39 -2.55
CA LYS A 234 -48.73 -10.12 -2.08
C LYS A 234 -48.96 -10.11 -0.56
N GLU A 235 -49.44 -11.22 -0.01
CA GLU A 235 -49.62 -11.39 1.44
C GLU A 235 -48.26 -11.25 2.18
N LEU A 236 -47.21 -11.89 1.64
CA LEU A 236 -45.86 -11.80 2.18
C LEU A 236 -45.30 -10.37 2.15
N LEU A 237 -45.42 -9.68 1.01
CA LEU A 237 -44.96 -8.29 0.85
C LEU A 237 -45.73 -7.30 1.74
N SER A 238 -46.96 -7.64 2.14
CA SER A 238 -47.77 -6.83 3.04
C SER A 238 -47.41 -7.06 4.51
N SER A 239 -46.78 -8.19 4.84
CA SER A 239 -46.30 -8.51 6.18
C SER A 239 -44.99 -7.77 6.49
N SER A 240 -44.83 -7.28 7.73
CA SER A 240 -43.74 -6.39 8.16
C SER A 240 -42.34 -7.04 8.16
N ASN A 241 -42.24 -8.36 8.03
CA ASN A 241 -41.04 -9.14 8.36
C ASN A 241 -40.08 -9.28 7.16
N CYS A 242 -39.14 -8.35 7.05
CA CYS A 242 -38.17 -8.27 5.94
C CYS A 242 -37.13 -9.41 5.95
N GLU A 243 -36.88 -10.10 7.06
CA GLU A 243 -35.93 -11.23 7.14
C GLU A 243 -36.38 -12.45 6.31
N SER A 244 -37.69 -12.60 6.09
CA SER A 244 -38.26 -13.71 5.33
C SER A 244 -38.15 -13.52 3.81
N LEU A 245 -37.83 -12.31 3.32
CA LEU A 245 -37.92 -11.96 1.91
C LEU A 245 -36.82 -12.61 1.07
N LEU A 246 -35.56 -12.60 1.53
CA LEU A 246 -34.44 -13.26 0.84
C LEU A 246 -34.69 -14.77 0.70
N THR A 247 -35.12 -15.41 1.77
CA THR A 247 -35.48 -16.84 1.78
C THR A 247 -36.62 -17.12 0.79
N SER A 248 -37.62 -16.24 0.75
CA SER A 248 -38.77 -16.39 -0.16
C SER A 248 -38.38 -16.19 -1.62
N LEU A 249 -37.51 -15.23 -1.92
CA LEU A 249 -36.95 -15.05 -3.26
C LEU A 249 -36.11 -16.26 -3.71
N ARG A 250 -35.30 -16.84 -2.81
CA ARG A 250 -34.57 -18.09 -3.07
C ARG A 250 -35.48 -19.29 -3.30
N THR A 251 -36.65 -19.31 -2.68
CA THR A 251 -37.67 -20.35 -2.90
C THR A 251 -38.35 -20.19 -4.26
N ILE A 252 -38.62 -18.96 -4.68
CA ILE A 252 -39.37 -18.67 -5.92
C ILE A 252 -38.47 -18.64 -7.16
N GLU A 253 -37.19 -18.29 -7.03
CA GLU A 253 -36.26 -18.19 -8.18
C GLU A 253 -36.27 -19.40 -9.11
N PRO A 254 -36.19 -20.67 -8.63
CA PRO A 254 -36.22 -21.83 -9.51
C PRO A 254 -37.55 -21.98 -10.28
N LEU A 255 -38.63 -21.42 -9.75
CA LEU A 255 -39.92 -21.43 -10.43
C LEU A 255 -39.95 -20.41 -11.57
N ILE A 256 -39.49 -19.19 -11.31
CA ILE A 256 -39.56 -18.09 -12.29
C ILE A 256 -38.46 -18.18 -13.36
N CYS A 257 -37.25 -18.62 -12.97
CA CYS A 257 -36.07 -18.63 -13.83
C CYS A 257 -35.77 -20.01 -14.47
N ASP A 258 -36.51 -21.07 -14.14
CA ASP A 258 -36.26 -22.40 -14.72
C ASP A 258 -37.58 -23.09 -15.09
N LEU A 259 -38.35 -23.55 -14.09
CA LEU A 259 -39.50 -24.43 -14.34
C LEU A 259 -40.65 -23.78 -15.11
N TRP A 260 -41.11 -22.61 -14.68
CA TRP A 260 -42.29 -21.93 -15.28
C TRP A 260 -41.91 -20.90 -16.33
N LEU A 261 -40.62 -20.88 -16.72
CA LEU A 261 -40.09 -19.90 -17.64
C LEU A 261 -40.89 -19.89 -18.96
N LYS A 262 -41.26 -21.07 -19.51
CA LYS A 262 -42.01 -21.22 -20.79
C LYS A 262 -43.26 -20.34 -20.93
N GLU A 263 -44.02 -20.13 -19.85
CA GLU A 263 -45.20 -19.24 -19.81
C GLU A 263 -44.91 -18.00 -18.95
N GLY A 264 -43.74 -17.40 -19.12
CA GLY A 264 -43.24 -16.33 -18.26
C GLY A 264 -44.24 -15.19 -18.05
N LYS A 265 -44.57 -14.90 -16.78
CA LYS A 265 -45.41 -13.76 -16.37
C LYS A 265 -44.60 -12.68 -15.68
N ILE A 266 -44.66 -11.45 -16.18
CA ILE A 266 -43.87 -10.33 -15.64
C ILE A 266 -44.48 -9.69 -14.40
N GLU A 267 -45.76 -9.96 -14.13
CA GLU A 267 -46.55 -9.39 -13.06
C GLU A 267 -45.89 -9.60 -11.68
N ILE A 268 -45.22 -10.73 -11.46
CA ILE A 268 -44.48 -11.01 -10.22
C ILE A 268 -43.28 -10.08 -10.06
N LEU A 269 -42.49 -9.89 -11.12
CA LEU A 269 -41.34 -8.99 -11.09
C LEU A 269 -41.78 -7.53 -10.92
N GLN A 270 -42.93 -7.15 -11.49
CA GLN A 270 -43.54 -5.84 -11.28
C GLN A 270 -43.92 -5.63 -9.82
N MET A 271 -44.53 -6.63 -9.16
CA MET A 271 -44.86 -6.52 -7.73
C MET A 271 -43.62 -6.41 -6.85
N ILE A 272 -42.56 -7.18 -7.14
CA ILE A 272 -41.29 -7.09 -6.40
C ILE A 272 -40.69 -5.69 -6.56
N TRP A 273 -40.69 -5.14 -7.78
CA TRP A 273 -40.23 -3.77 -8.02
C TRP A 273 -41.08 -2.72 -7.29
N ASP A 274 -42.40 -2.83 -7.32
CA ASP A 274 -43.32 -1.88 -6.66
C ASP A 274 -43.11 -1.87 -5.13
N PHE A 275 -42.67 -3.00 -4.56
CA PHE A 275 -42.23 -3.09 -3.17
C PHE A 275 -40.88 -2.38 -2.94
N TYR A 276 -39.84 -2.73 -3.73
CA TYR A 276 -38.50 -2.16 -3.54
C TYR A 276 -38.41 -0.68 -3.87
N SER A 277 -39.10 -0.18 -4.89
CA SER A 277 -39.11 1.23 -5.28
C SER A 277 -39.50 2.17 -4.13
N LYS A 278 -40.33 1.70 -3.19
CA LYS A 278 -40.69 2.44 -1.98
C LYS A 278 -39.59 2.42 -0.92
N ARG A 279 -38.80 1.34 -0.86
CA ARG A 279 -37.83 1.03 0.22
C ARG A 279 -36.36 1.07 -0.21
N LEU A 280 -36.02 1.66 -1.36
CA LEU A 280 -34.65 1.71 -1.88
C LEU A 280 -33.57 2.17 -0.89
N ASN A 281 -33.92 3.02 0.09
CA ASN A 281 -32.98 3.54 1.09
C ASN A 281 -32.66 2.57 2.24
N VAL A 282 -33.37 1.45 2.34
CA VAL A 282 -33.20 0.45 3.40
C VAL A 282 -32.30 -0.67 2.89
N SER A 283 -31.24 -0.99 3.62
CA SER A 283 -30.42 -2.19 3.40
C SER A 283 -30.33 -2.97 4.70
N GLN A 284 -30.30 -4.30 4.60
CA GLN A 284 -30.09 -5.19 5.74
C GLN A 284 -28.60 -5.39 6.06
N ASN A 285 -27.70 -4.99 5.15
CA ASN A 285 -26.25 -5.17 5.29
C ASN A 285 -25.55 -3.82 5.52
N SER A 286 -25.22 -3.51 6.78
CA SER A 286 -24.47 -2.32 7.16
C SER A 286 -23.03 -2.29 6.63
N SER A 287 -22.46 -3.44 6.23
CA SER A 287 -21.09 -3.56 5.70
C SER A 287 -20.90 -3.08 4.26
N ALA A 288 -21.98 -2.74 3.53
CA ALA A 288 -21.92 -2.39 2.12
C ALA A 288 -21.66 -0.88 1.84
N GLN A 289 -21.42 -0.07 2.86
CA GLN A 289 -21.29 1.39 2.71
C GLN A 289 -19.94 1.84 2.10
N ASP A 290 -18.88 1.04 2.25
CA ASP A 290 -17.53 1.33 1.72
C ASP A 290 -17.13 0.39 0.56
N ALA A 291 -18.08 0.06 -0.32
CA ALA A 291 -17.82 -0.81 -1.47
C ALA A 291 -16.97 -0.10 -2.54
N SER A 292 -15.79 -0.64 -2.85
CA SER A 292 -14.95 -0.21 -3.98
C SER A 292 -15.63 -0.48 -5.33
N ALA A 293 -15.21 0.21 -6.40
CA ALA A 293 -15.76 -0.03 -7.74
C ALA A 293 -15.63 -1.48 -8.19
N LEU A 294 -14.52 -2.14 -7.85
CA LEU A 294 -14.28 -3.55 -8.14
C LEU A 294 -15.31 -4.44 -7.43
N SER A 295 -15.53 -4.23 -6.13
CA SER A 295 -16.50 -5.03 -5.36
C SER A 295 -17.94 -4.89 -5.88
N ILE A 296 -18.30 -3.70 -6.40
CA ILE A 296 -19.61 -3.47 -7.03
C ILE A 296 -19.74 -4.28 -8.32
N VAL A 297 -18.72 -4.26 -9.19
CA VAL A 297 -18.74 -5.03 -10.44
C VAL A 297 -18.71 -6.54 -10.17
N GLU A 298 -17.93 -7.01 -9.19
CA GLU A 298 -17.92 -8.42 -8.77
C GLU A 298 -19.25 -8.86 -8.16
N ALA A 299 -19.92 -8.00 -7.39
CA ALA A 299 -21.27 -8.27 -6.91
C ALA A 299 -22.25 -8.43 -8.08
N ILE A 300 -22.14 -7.61 -9.12
CA ILE A 300 -22.95 -7.75 -10.34
C ILE A 300 -22.64 -9.07 -11.04
N ASP A 301 -21.35 -9.42 -11.21
CA ASP A 301 -20.98 -10.70 -11.82
C ASP A 301 -21.56 -11.87 -11.03
N ASN A 302 -21.44 -11.87 -9.70
CA ASN A 302 -22.05 -12.88 -8.83
C ASN A 302 -23.58 -12.96 -9.00
N VAL A 303 -24.26 -11.82 -9.05
CA VAL A 303 -25.71 -11.73 -9.29
C VAL A 303 -26.09 -12.28 -10.67
N MET A 304 -25.25 -12.07 -11.68
CA MET A 304 -25.48 -12.51 -13.06
C MET A 304 -25.24 -14.00 -13.27
N PHE A 305 -24.25 -14.58 -12.59
CA PHE A 305 -23.84 -15.98 -12.77
C PHE A 305 -24.45 -16.93 -11.74
N CYS A 306 -24.65 -16.49 -10.49
CA CYS A 306 -25.13 -17.32 -9.39
C CYS A 306 -26.03 -16.53 -8.41
N PRO A 307 -27.26 -16.16 -8.81
CA PRO A 307 -28.17 -15.37 -7.95
C PRO A 307 -28.37 -15.97 -6.55
N LYS A 308 -28.35 -17.31 -6.44
CA LYS A 308 -28.56 -18.04 -5.17
C LYS A 308 -27.56 -17.68 -4.06
N ASN A 309 -26.36 -17.22 -4.43
CA ASN A 309 -25.31 -16.84 -3.50
C ASN A 309 -25.38 -15.37 -3.07
N SER A 310 -26.32 -14.59 -3.62
CA SER A 310 -26.50 -13.18 -3.26
C SER A 310 -26.74 -13.02 -1.76
N SER A 311 -26.05 -12.03 -1.20
CA SER A 311 -26.07 -11.71 0.23
C SER A 311 -27.28 -10.85 0.60
N GLU A 312 -27.76 -10.06 -0.38
CA GLU A 312 -28.86 -9.12 -0.23
C GLU A 312 -30.08 -9.54 -1.06
N ASP A 313 -31.26 -9.22 -0.55
CA ASP A 313 -32.54 -9.50 -1.19
C ASP A 313 -32.73 -8.68 -2.49
N PHE A 314 -32.24 -7.43 -2.49
CA PHE A 314 -32.25 -6.58 -3.69
C PHE A 314 -31.32 -7.12 -4.79
N GLU A 315 -30.12 -7.61 -4.43
CA GLU A 315 -29.19 -8.26 -5.37
C GLU A 315 -29.83 -9.50 -6.02
N MET A 316 -30.50 -10.33 -5.22
CA MET A 316 -31.24 -11.49 -5.70
C MET A 316 -32.35 -11.08 -6.70
N PHE A 317 -33.10 -10.01 -6.39
CA PHE A 317 -34.11 -9.49 -7.31
C PHE A 317 -33.51 -9.04 -8.64
N VAL A 318 -32.40 -8.30 -8.64
CA VAL A 318 -31.74 -7.86 -9.87
C VAL A 318 -31.31 -9.07 -10.71
N GLY A 319 -30.77 -10.11 -10.09
CA GLY A 319 -30.38 -11.35 -10.78
C GLY A 319 -31.56 -12.06 -11.45
N ILE A 320 -32.65 -12.27 -10.70
CA ILE A 320 -33.88 -12.87 -11.23
C ILE A 320 -34.43 -12.05 -12.40
N LEU A 321 -34.46 -10.72 -12.26
CA LEU A 321 -34.98 -9.82 -13.29
C LEU A 321 -34.15 -9.89 -14.58
N VAL A 322 -32.83 -9.82 -14.45
CA VAL A 322 -31.94 -9.85 -15.61
C VAL A 322 -31.99 -11.22 -16.30
N PHE A 323 -32.00 -12.32 -15.54
CA PHE A 323 -32.17 -13.66 -16.10
C PHE A 323 -33.49 -13.77 -16.87
N TYR A 324 -34.61 -13.35 -16.27
CA TYR A 324 -35.92 -13.39 -16.92
C TYR A 324 -35.99 -12.55 -18.20
N LEU A 325 -35.42 -11.34 -18.20
CA LEU A 325 -35.44 -10.45 -19.36
C LEU A 325 -34.53 -10.91 -20.51
N LYS A 326 -33.49 -11.73 -20.24
CA LYS A 326 -32.70 -12.38 -21.30
C LYS A 326 -33.54 -13.35 -22.13
N GLU A 327 -34.44 -14.07 -21.46
CA GLU A 327 -35.34 -15.05 -22.07
C GLU A 327 -36.60 -14.40 -22.67
N TYR A 328 -37.11 -13.32 -22.05
CA TYR A 328 -38.26 -12.55 -22.54
C TYR A 328 -37.97 -11.06 -22.79
N PRO A 329 -37.20 -10.70 -23.83
CA PRO A 329 -36.88 -9.30 -24.15
C PRO A 329 -38.12 -8.43 -24.42
N THR A 330 -39.19 -9.00 -24.99
CA THR A 330 -40.43 -8.26 -25.31
C THR A 330 -41.12 -7.70 -24.06
N HIS A 331 -40.87 -8.28 -22.89
CA HIS A 331 -41.44 -7.82 -21.63
C HIS A 331 -40.71 -6.60 -21.03
N TRP A 332 -39.56 -6.22 -21.58
CA TRP A 332 -38.82 -5.02 -21.15
C TRP A 332 -39.70 -3.76 -21.15
N GLY A 333 -40.49 -3.54 -22.20
CA GLY A 333 -41.36 -2.36 -22.31
C GLY A 333 -42.35 -2.23 -21.14
N LYS A 334 -42.86 -3.37 -20.62
CA LYS A 334 -43.83 -3.40 -19.52
C LYS A 334 -43.21 -3.02 -18.17
N ILE A 335 -41.96 -3.43 -17.91
CA ILE A 335 -41.30 -3.13 -16.63
C ILE A 335 -40.50 -1.83 -16.65
N LYS A 336 -39.92 -1.48 -17.81
CA LYS A 336 -39.22 -0.22 -18.05
C LYS A 336 -40.02 1.00 -17.60
N GLY A 337 -41.28 1.09 -18.04
CA GLY A 337 -42.17 2.19 -17.66
C GLY A 337 -42.34 2.32 -16.15
N ARG A 338 -42.51 1.19 -15.45
CA ARG A 338 -42.64 1.14 -13.99
C ARG A 338 -41.35 1.49 -13.25
N ILE A 339 -40.20 1.04 -13.75
CA ILE A 339 -38.89 1.37 -13.18
C ILE A 339 -38.65 2.87 -13.25
N TYR A 340 -38.86 3.47 -14.42
CA TYR A 340 -38.61 4.90 -14.62
C TYR A 340 -39.64 5.78 -13.88
N SER A 341 -40.91 5.38 -13.80
CA SER A 341 -41.90 6.12 -13.01
C SER A 341 -41.62 6.06 -11.51
N GLY A 342 -41.06 4.95 -11.02
CA GLY A 342 -40.65 4.79 -9.62
C GLY A 342 -39.44 5.66 -9.24
N LEU A 343 -38.67 6.12 -10.23
CA LEU A 343 -37.47 6.95 -10.07
C LEU A 343 -37.70 8.41 -10.52
N GLY A 344 -38.85 8.98 -10.14
CA GLY A 344 -39.16 10.38 -10.41
C GLY A 344 -38.21 11.37 -9.73
N PRO A 345 -38.17 12.65 -10.17
CA PRO A 345 -37.20 13.65 -9.71
C PRO A 345 -37.23 13.92 -8.19
N ASN A 346 -38.41 13.85 -7.56
CA ASN A 346 -38.54 13.98 -6.11
C ASN A 346 -37.91 12.79 -5.38
N LYS A 347 -38.13 11.57 -5.88
CA LYS A 347 -37.54 10.36 -5.29
C LYS A 347 -36.01 10.41 -5.38
N ILE A 348 -35.45 10.83 -6.51
CA ILE A 348 -33.99 10.97 -6.70
C ILE A 348 -33.37 11.91 -5.66
N LYS A 349 -34.05 13.02 -5.32
CA LYS A 349 -33.60 13.94 -4.26
C LYS A 349 -33.58 13.27 -2.89
N ASP A 350 -34.52 12.37 -2.61
CA ASP A 350 -34.68 11.69 -1.32
C ASP A 350 -33.85 10.41 -1.16
N LEU A 351 -33.14 9.95 -2.20
CA LEU A 351 -32.32 8.73 -2.13
C LEU A 351 -31.11 8.90 -1.20
N THR A 352 -30.89 7.97 -0.27
CA THR A 352 -29.64 7.87 0.51
C THR A 352 -28.52 7.27 -0.35
N GLU A 353 -27.29 7.23 0.14
CA GLU A 353 -26.17 6.57 -0.57
C GLU A 353 -26.48 5.10 -0.86
N THR A 354 -27.13 4.40 0.08
CA THR A 354 -27.67 3.04 -0.11
C THR A 354 -28.68 2.97 -1.24
N GLY A 355 -29.60 3.93 -1.32
CA GLY A 355 -30.59 4.00 -2.40
C GLY A 355 -29.96 4.25 -3.78
N ILE A 356 -28.92 5.09 -3.82
CA ILE A 356 -28.12 5.32 -5.04
C ILE A 356 -27.43 4.01 -5.47
N ARG A 357 -26.81 3.28 -4.54
CA ARG A 357 -26.19 1.97 -4.81
C ARG A 357 -27.19 0.98 -5.41
N HIS A 358 -28.38 0.82 -4.82
CA HIS A 358 -29.40 -0.09 -5.35
C HIS A 358 -29.84 0.28 -6.77
N VAL A 359 -30.08 1.57 -7.04
CA VAL A 359 -30.43 2.02 -8.39
C VAL A 359 -29.30 1.77 -9.38
N MET A 360 -28.05 1.99 -8.98
CA MET A 360 -26.89 1.73 -9.82
C MET A 360 -26.66 0.23 -10.05
N MET A 361 -26.84 -0.63 -9.05
CA MET A 361 -26.81 -2.09 -9.21
C MET A 361 -27.87 -2.58 -10.20
N LEU A 362 -29.10 -2.05 -10.11
CA LEU A 362 -30.17 -2.34 -11.06
C LEU A 362 -29.78 -1.94 -12.48
N PHE A 363 -29.31 -0.71 -12.68
CA PHE A 363 -28.93 -0.23 -14.01
C PHE A 363 -27.71 -0.96 -14.57
N LEU A 364 -26.69 -1.23 -13.75
CA LEU A 364 -25.55 -2.02 -14.18
C LEU A 364 -25.94 -3.47 -14.49
N GLY A 365 -26.89 -4.08 -13.78
CA GLY A 365 -27.43 -5.40 -14.14
C GLY A 365 -28.17 -5.35 -15.49
N LEU A 366 -29.09 -4.39 -15.65
CA LEU A 366 -29.90 -4.23 -16.88
C LEU A 366 -29.08 -3.83 -18.11
N SER A 367 -27.92 -3.19 -17.94
CA SER A 367 -27.04 -2.83 -19.07
C SER A 367 -26.46 -4.06 -19.78
N SER A 368 -26.50 -5.25 -19.16
CA SER A 368 -26.17 -6.52 -19.84
C SER A 368 -27.17 -6.93 -20.93
N ILE A 369 -28.37 -6.33 -20.95
CA ILE A 369 -29.43 -6.61 -21.93
C ILE A 369 -29.63 -5.42 -22.88
N TYR A 370 -29.86 -4.22 -22.32
CA TYR A 370 -30.19 -3.00 -23.09
C TYR A 370 -29.16 -1.90 -22.86
N PHE A 371 -27.93 -2.12 -23.31
CA PHE A 371 -26.79 -1.26 -23.00
C PHE A 371 -27.02 0.23 -23.35
N GLU A 372 -27.33 0.57 -24.61
CA GLU A 372 -27.35 1.97 -25.07
C GLU A 372 -28.42 2.84 -24.37
N GLU A 373 -29.58 2.26 -24.08
CA GLU A 373 -30.64 2.97 -23.39
C GLU A 373 -30.29 3.19 -21.92
N ILE A 374 -29.82 2.13 -21.26
CA ILE A 374 -29.50 2.15 -19.83
C ILE A 374 -28.26 3.02 -19.55
N GLU A 375 -27.27 3.03 -20.44
CA GLU A 375 -26.13 3.96 -20.40
C GLU A 375 -26.60 5.42 -20.28
N LYS A 376 -27.45 5.87 -21.21
CA LYS A 376 -27.96 7.25 -21.20
C LYS A 376 -28.72 7.55 -19.91
N LYS A 377 -29.46 6.58 -19.38
CA LYS A 377 -30.21 6.74 -18.13
C LYS A 377 -29.32 6.75 -16.90
N MET A 378 -28.28 5.92 -16.83
CA MET A 378 -27.28 5.92 -15.75
C MET A 378 -26.59 7.29 -15.67
N LEU A 379 -26.11 7.79 -16.81
CA LEU A 379 -25.44 9.10 -16.86
C LEU A 379 -26.38 10.24 -16.50
N ALA A 380 -27.61 10.24 -17.04
CA ALA A 380 -28.61 11.23 -16.68
C ALA A 380 -28.99 11.17 -15.20
N PHE A 381 -29.07 9.98 -14.61
CA PHE A 381 -29.34 9.81 -13.19
C PHE A 381 -28.24 10.42 -12.33
N LEU A 382 -26.97 10.07 -12.58
CA LEU A 382 -25.83 10.60 -11.84
C LEU A 382 -25.65 12.11 -12.04
N ALA A 383 -25.89 12.63 -13.25
CA ALA A 383 -25.84 14.05 -13.55
C ALA A 383 -26.91 14.87 -12.81
N ASN A 384 -28.07 14.28 -12.53
CA ASN A 384 -29.20 14.94 -11.86
C ASN A 384 -29.18 14.83 -10.32
N LEU A 385 -28.15 14.20 -9.73
CA LEU A 385 -28.03 14.13 -8.27
C LEU A 385 -27.81 15.54 -7.64
N PRO A 386 -28.32 15.80 -6.43
CA PRO A 386 -28.05 17.06 -5.73
C PRO A 386 -26.55 17.29 -5.49
N LYS A 387 -26.09 18.55 -5.51
CA LYS A 387 -24.66 18.91 -5.33
C LYS A 387 -24.04 18.28 -4.08
N GLY A 388 -24.76 18.24 -2.96
CA GLY A 388 -24.26 17.62 -1.71
C GLY A 388 -24.03 16.10 -1.79
N LYS A 389 -24.68 15.40 -2.73
CA LYS A 389 -24.52 13.95 -2.94
C LYS A 389 -23.55 13.61 -4.07
N LYS A 390 -23.27 14.55 -4.98
CA LYS A 390 -22.33 14.34 -6.10
C LYS A 390 -20.87 14.16 -5.63
N TYR A 391 -20.52 14.73 -4.48
CA TYR A 391 -19.17 14.74 -3.93
C TYR A 391 -19.03 13.77 -2.75
N THR A 392 -19.56 12.55 -2.90
CA THR A 392 -19.37 11.48 -1.93
C THR A 392 -18.65 10.31 -2.57
N VAL A 393 -17.88 9.57 -1.75
CA VAL A 393 -17.08 8.42 -2.18
C VAL A 393 -17.93 7.36 -2.91
N PRO A 394 -19.14 6.98 -2.43
CA PRO A 394 -19.96 6.01 -3.13
C PRO A 394 -20.31 6.42 -4.57
N VAL A 395 -20.65 7.69 -4.81
CA VAL A 395 -20.99 8.16 -6.16
C VAL A 395 -19.80 8.09 -7.11
N TRP A 396 -18.60 8.41 -6.61
CA TRP A 396 -17.36 8.28 -7.39
C TRP A 396 -17.02 6.81 -7.68
N ASN A 397 -17.25 5.91 -6.72
CA ASN A 397 -17.11 4.46 -6.93
C ASN A 397 -18.11 3.96 -7.99
N MET A 398 -19.32 4.52 -8.09
CA MET A 398 -20.27 4.17 -9.14
C MET A 398 -19.78 4.60 -10.54
N TYR A 399 -19.24 5.82 -10.68
CA TYR A 399 -18.63 6.24 -11.95
C TYR A 399 -17.47 5.33 -12.34
N ALA A 400 -16.59 5.00 -11.40
CA ALA A 400 -15.48 4.09 -11.64
C ALA A 400 -15.96 2.65 -11.94
N ALA A 401 -17.05 2.18 -11.33
CA ALA A 401 -17.64 0.86 -11.61
C ALA A 401 -18.21 0.79 -13.04
N ILE A 402 -18.85 1.87 -13.52
CA ILE A 402 -19.29 1.95 -14.92
C ILE A 402 -18.10 1.85 -15.87
N VAL A 403 -17.02 2.61 -15.61
CA VAL A 403 -15.80 2.56 -16.42
C VAL A 403 -15.16 1.17 -16.39
N LEU A 404 -15.04 0.56 -15.21
CA LEU A 404 -14.48 -0.78 -15.04
C LEU A 404 -15.31 -1.82 -15.82
N LYS A 405 -16.64 -1.72 -15.78
CA LYS A 405 -17.52 -2.57 -16.57
C LYS A 405 -17.30 -2.39 -18.08
N TYR A 406 -17.16 -1.15 -18.55
CA TYR A 406 -16.88 -0.87 -19.98
C TYR A 406 -15.56 -1.50 -20.41
N VAL A 407 -14.54 -1.37 -19.57
CA VAL A 407 -13.21 -1.94 -19.82
C VAL A 407 -13.24 -3.46 -19.84
N ARG A 408 -13.96 -4.12 -18.92
CA ARG A 408 -14.15 -5.59 -18.92
C ARG A 408 -14.89 -6.08 -20.17
N GLU A 409 -15.88 -5.33 -20.64
CA GLU A 409 -16.65 -5.63 -21.86
C GLU A 409 -15.95 -5.16 -23.15
N SER A 410 -14.70 -4.67 -23.08
CA SER A 410 -13.94 -4.15 -24.23
C SER A 410 -14.63 -3.00 -24.99
N ARG A 411 -15.32 -2.11 -24.27
CA ARG A 411 -16.01 -0.94 -24.83
C ARG A 411 -15.25 0.36 -24.56
N SER A 412 -15.38 1.33 -25.47
CA SER A 412 -14.75 2.66 -25.34
C SER A 412 -15.32 3.49 -24.19
N VAL A 413 -14.44 4.17 -23.44
CA VAL A 413 -14.77 5.06 -22.32
C VAL A 413 -15.04 6.51 -22.77
N GLU A 414 -14.93 6.79 -24.07
CA GLU A 414 -15.00 8.15 -24.64
C GLU A 414 -16.25 8.95 -24.20
N LYS A 415 -17.43 8.33 -24.17
CA LYS A 415 -18.67 9.02 -23.76
C LYS A 415 -18.73 9.37 -22.27
N LEU A 416 -18.01 8.62 -21.43
CA LEU A 416 -17.97 8.80 -19.97
C LEU A 416 -16.91 9.80 -19.53
N ALA A 417 -15.81 9.86 -20.29
CA ALA A 417 -14.63 10.63 -19.91
C ALA A 417 -14.91 12.13 -19.65
N PRO A 418 -15.72 12.86 -20.45
CA PRO A 418 -15.97 14.28 -20.20
C PRO A 418 -16.60 14.56 -18.84
N ALA A 419 -17.58 13.75 -18.41
CA ALA A 419 -18.26 13.93 -17.14
C ALA A 419 -17.33 13.64 -15.95
N ILE A 420 -16.52 12.58 -16.05
CA ILE A 420 -15.54 12.21 -15.02
C ILE A 420 -14.42 13.26 -14.94
N SER A 421 -13.92 13.72 -16.09
CA SER A 421 -12.88 14.74 -16.16
C SER A 421 -13.35 16.08 -15.59
N GLU A 422 -14.61 16.48 -15.80
CA GLU A 422 -15.18 17.67 -15.16
C GLU A 422 -15.26 17.52 -13.63
N MET A 423 -15.69 16.35 -13.14
CA MET A 423 -15.74 16.05 -11.70
C MET A 423 -14.35 16.08 -11.06
N LEU A 424 -13.35 15.47 -11.71
CA LEU A 424 -11.96 15.47 -11.25
C LEU A 424 -11.38 16.89 -11.27
N GLN A 425 -11.67 17.68 -12.29
CA GLN A 425 -11.23 19.07 -12.40
C GLN A 425 -11.83 19.96 -11.30
N GLN A 426 -13.12 19.76 -10.96
CA GLN A 426 -13.76 20.48 -9.85
C GLN A 426 -13.21 20.03 -8.49
N ALA A 427 -12.94 18.73 -8.32
CA ALA A 427 -12.37 18.21 -7.08
C ALA A 427 -10.90 18.62 -6.86
N ALA A 428 -10.11 18.79 -7.93
CA ALA A 428 -8.72 19.22 -7.84
C ALA A 428 -8.59 20.70 -7.43
N ALA A 429 -9.63 21.50 -7.64
CA ALA A 429 -9.66 22.92 -7.24
C ALA A 429 -9.75 23.14 -5.71
N SER A 430 -10.10 22.11 -4.92
CA SER A 430 -10.22 22.23 -3.46
C SER A 430 -9.52 21.09 -2.71
N GLN A 431 -8.66 21.44 -1.76
CA GLN A 431 -7.99 20.46 -0.90
C GLN A 431 -8.98 19.59 -0.09
N LYS A 432 -10.19 20.10 0.21
CA LYS A 432 -11.22 19.35 0.96
C LYS A 432 -11.69 18.09 0.22
N THR A 433 -11.64 18.11 -1.11
CA THR A 433 -12.11 17.03 -1.99
C THR A 433 -10.99 16.09 -2.44
N PHE A 434 -9.75 16.26 -1.94
CA PHE A 434 -8.61 15.41 -2.33
C PHE A 434 -8.79 13.94 -1.95
N HIS A 435 -9.53 13.65 -0.88
CA HIS A 435 -9.86 12.27 -0.51
C HIS A 435 -10.68 11.55 -1.60
N LEU A 436 -11.49 12.26 -2.38
CA LEU A 436 -12.24 11.70 -3.51
C LEU A 436 -11.31 11.34 -4.67
N ILE A 437 -10.33 12.20 -4.98
CA ILE A 437 -9.31 11.94 -6.00
C ILE A 437 -8.46 10.74 -5.62
N LYS A 438 -8.06 10.63 -4.35
CA LYS A 438 -7.32 9.47 -3.85
C LYS A 438 -8.09 8.17 -4.06
N ASN A 439 -9.36 8.14 -3.64
CA ASN A 439 -10.23 6.99 -3.85
C ASN A 439 -10.44 6.69 -5.35
N PHE A 440 -10.50 7.71 -6.21
CA PHE A 440 -10.52 7.49 -7.67
C PHE A 440 -9.24 6.83 -8.17
N LEU A 441 -8.06 7.25 -7.71
CA LEU A 441 -6.77 6.65 -8.09
C LEU A 441 -6.69 5.16 -7.68
N GLU A 442 -7.26 4.80 -6.52
CA GLU A 442 -7.37 3.41 -6.07
C GLU A 442 -8.24 2.55 -7.01
N ASN A 443 -9.37 3.11 -7.45
CA ASN A 443 -10.21 2.43 -8.43
C ASN A 443 -9.60 2.42 -9.84
N LEU A 444 -8.83 3.44 -10.20
CA LEU A 444 -8.11 3.55 -11.47
C LEU A 444 -7.07 2.44 -11.62
N GLU A 445 -6.38 2.08 -10.55
CA GLU A 445 -5.50 0.91 -10.52
C GLU A 445 -6.24 -0.37 -10.92
N SER A 446 -7.46 -0.57 -10.41
CA SER A 446 -8.30 -1.71 -10.78
C SER A 446 -8.73 -1.67 -12.25
N ILE A 447 -9.05 -0.48 -12.79
CA ILE A 447 -9.39 -0.26 -14.20
C ILE A 447 -8.19 -0.60 -15.10
N ILE A 448 -6.99 -0.17 -14.73
CA ILE A 448 -5.75 -0.47 -15.46
C ILE A 448 -5.53 -1.98 -15.47
N ASN A 449 -5.60 -2.66 -14.33
CA ASN A 449 -5.33 -4.10 -14.23
C ASN A 449 -6.28 -4.95 -15.10
N HIS A 450 -7.56 -4.58 -15.20
CA HIS A 450 -8.56 -5.34 -15.96
C HIS A 450 -8.66 -4.98 -17.45
N SER A 451 -7.98 -3.94 -17.93
CA SER A 451 -7.98 -3.62 -19.37
C SER A 451 -7.15 -4.61 -20.17
N ALA A 452 -7.69 -5.17 -21.25
CA ALA A 452 -6.94 -6.07 -22.12
C ALA A 452 -5.93 -5.33 -23.02
N ASN A 453 -6.33 -4.22 -23.65
CA ASN A 453 -5.55 -3.57 -24.72
C ASN A 453 -5.31 -2.05 -24.56
N MET A 454 -5.67 -1.40 -23.44
CA MET A 454 -5.44 0.05 -23.17
C MET A 454 -5.84 1.03 -24.31
N GLN A 455 -6.62 0.58 -25.30
CA GLN A 455 -7.03 1.31 -26.50
C GLN A 455 -8.48 1.80 -26.42
N LEU A 456 -9.10 1.75 -25.24
CA LEU A 456 -10.51 2.07 -25.03
C LEU A 456 -10.72 3.54 -24.62
N HIS A 457 -9.89 4.45 -25.12
CA HIS A 457 -9.91 5.88 -24.80
C HIS A 457 -9.72 6.22 -23.32
N GLN A 458 -9.06 5.34 -22.53
CA GLN A 458 -8.84 5.59 -21.11
C GLN A 458 -7.92 6.79 -20.83
N TRP A 459 -7.13 7.24 -21.82
CA TRP A 459 -6.30 8.44 -21.70
C TRP A 459 -7.12 9.72 -21.48
N LEU A 460 -8.39 9.73 -21.92
CA LEU A 460 -9.29 10.88 -21.73
C LEU A 460 -9.72 11.09 -20.27
N LEU A 461 -9.51 10.10 -19.39
CA LEU A 461 -9.74 10.23 -17.94
C LEU A 461 -8.70 11.12 -17.25
N PHE A 462 -7.55 11.30 -17.91
CA PHE A 462 -6.48 12.14 -17.42
C PHE A 462 -6.57 13.53 -18.06
N GLY A 463 -6.33 14.55 -17.26
CA GLY A 463 -6.34 15.94 -17.71
C GLY A 463 -5.58 16.83 -16.74
N ASN A 464 -5.83 18.13 -16.83
CA ASN A 464 -5.11 19.15 -16.05
C ASN A 464 -5.29 18.99 -14.53
N TRP A 465 -6.37 18.34 -14.10
CA TRP A 465 -6.64 18.01 -12.70
C TRP A 465 -5.49 17.24 -12.05
N LEU A 466 -4.78 16.38 -12.80
CA LEU A 466 -3.70 15.55 -12.27
C LEU A 466 -2.51 16.39 -11.83
N GLY A 467 -2.09 17.35 -12.66
CA GLY A 467 -1.02 18.28 -12.32
C GLY A 467 -1.37 19.19 -11.16
N GLN A 468 -2.62 19.69 -11.11
CA GLN A 468 -3.11 20.51 -10.00
C GLN A 468 -3.13 19.74 -8.67
N TYR A 469 -3.57 18.48 -8.70
CA TYR A 469 -3.56 17.60 -7.53
C TYR A 469 -2.13 17.30 -7.08
N GLN A 470 -1.25 16.87 -7.98
CA GLN A 470 0.12 16.46 -7.66
C GLN A 470 0.99 17.61 -7.15
N ALA A 471 0.75 18.84 -7.62
CA ALA A 471 1.49 20.02 -7.15
C ALA A 471 1.21 20.37 -5.67
N VAL A 472 0.07 19.94 -5.11
CA VAL A 472 -0.41 20.41 -3.80
C VAL A 472 -0.66 19.28 -2.80
N CYS A 473 -0.81 18.02 -3.26
CA CYS A 473 -1.11 16.88 -2.39
C CYS A 473 0.05 16.53 -1.42
N TYR A 474 -0.27 15.75 -0.39
CA TYR A 474 0.73 15.27 0.57
C TYR A 474 1.70 14.28 -0.08
N PHE A 475 2.93 14.22 0.42
CA PHE A 475 4.01 13.38 -0.15
C PHE A 475 3.65 11.89 -0.34
N PRO A 476 2.95 11.20 0.60
CA PRO A 476 2.54 9.81 0.39
C PRO A 476 1.52 9.67 -0.75
N ASP A 477 0.56 10.59 -0.85
CA ASP A 477 -0.47 10.58 -1.89
C ASP A 477 0.14 10.92 -3.27
N LEU A 478 1.12 11.84 -3.31
CA LEU A 478 1.91 12.11 -4.52
C LEU A 478 2.61 10.83 -5.00
N THR A 479 3.30 10.15 -4.09
CA THR A 479 4.01 8.89 -4.39
C THR A 479 3.05 7.81 -4.88
N TYR A 480 1.87 7.67 -4.25
CA TYR A 480 0.84 6.74 -4.70
C TYR A 480 0.35 7.07 -6.12
N SER A 481 0.02 8.34 -6.39
CA SER A 481 -0.43 8.77 -7.73
C SER A 481 0.62 8.49 -8.81
N LEU A 482 1.90 8.72 -8.52
CA LEU A 482 3.00 8.43 -9.44
C LEU A 482 3.18 6.93 -9.67
N ASN A 483 2.99 6.09 -8.65
CA ASN A 483 3.04 4.63 -8.82
C ASN A 483 1.89 4.10 -9.70
N VAL A 484 0.68 4.67 -9.57
CA VAL A 484 -0.43 4.33 -10.48
C VAL A 484 -0.08 4.70 -11.92
N ILE A 485 0.52 5.87 -12.14
CA ILE A 485 1.00 6.31 -13.47
C ILE A 485 2.13 5.42 -14.00
N LEU A 486 3.04 4.97 -13.14
CA LEU A 486 4.11 4.06 -13.54
C LEU A 486 3.54 2.73 -14.05
N ARG A 487 2.56 2.14 -13.33
CA ARG A 487 1.87 0.92 -13.77
C ARG A 487 1.08 1.11 -15.06
N LEU A 488 0.45 2.28 -15.22
CA LEU A 488 -0.21 2.67 -16.47
C LEU A 488 0.79 2.68 -17.62
N LEU A 489 1.95 3.32 -17.43
CA LEU A 489 3.00 3.39 -18.44
C LEU A 489 3.54 2.01 -18.80
N ASP A 490 3.77 1.13 -17.82
CA ASP A 490 4.20 -0.25 -18.06
C ASP A 490 3.23 -1.03 -18.95
N LYS A 491 1.92 -0.78 -18.80
CA LYS A 491 0.89 -1.45 -19.59
C LYS A 491 0.69 -0.84 -20.98
N CYS A 492 0.88 0.47 -21.12
CA CYS A 492 0.67 1.20 -22.38
C CYS A 492 1.93 1.30 -23.26
N SER A 493 3.12 0.95 -22.77
CA SER A 493 4.37 1.05 -23.53
C SER A 493 4.57 -0.05 -24.59
N ASN A 494 3.51 -0.79 -24.95
CA ASN A 494 3.55 -1.74 -26.04
C ASN A 494 3.34 -1.03 -27.40
N ALA A 495 3.83 -1.64 -28.49
CA ALA A 495 3.79 -1.04 -29.82
C ALA A 495 2.35 -0.73 -30.29
N ASP A 496 1.37 -1.53 -29.86
CA ASP A 496 -0.02 -1.42 -30.31
C ASP A 496 -0.78 -0.27 -29.63
N SER A 497 -0.51 0.04 -28.36
CA SER A 497 -1.25 1.05 -27.60
C SER A 497 -0.51 2.38 -27.43
N TRP A 498 0.82 2.40 -27.57
CA TRP A 498 1.61 3.60 -27.33
C TRP A 498 1.16 4.82 -28.14
N GLY A 499 0.83 4.64 -29.42
CA GLY A 499 0.41 5.72 -30.31
C GLY A 499 -0.82 6.49 -29.82
N CYS A 500 -1.72 5.85 -29.07
CA CYS A 500 -2.89 6.54 -28.48
C CYS A 500 -2.54 7.35 -27.23
N TRP A 501 -1.50 6.95 -26.49
CA TRP A 501 -1.11 7.55 -25.21
C TRP A 501 0.00 8.59 -25.34
N GLU A 502 0.71 8.61 -26.47
CA GLU A 502 1.85 9.49 -26.73
C GLU A 502 1.53 10.96 -26.47
N GLU A 503 0.40 11.46 -27.02
CA GLU A 503 0.00 12.86 -26.85
C GLU A 503 -0.26 13.24 -25.39
N PHE A 504 -0.90 12.35 -24.62
CA PHE A 504 -1.16 12.58 -23.20
C PHE A 504 0.15 12.67 -22.41
N PHE A 505 1.06 11.70 -22.61
CA PHE A 505 2.33 11.67 -21.92
C PHE A 505 3.20 12.87 -22.29
N LYS A 506 3.19 13.29 -23.56
CA LYS A 506 3.93 14.45 -24.06
C LYS A 506 3.40 15.78 -23.55
N ASN A 507 2.09 16.02 -23.66
CA ASN A 507 1.52 17.35 -23.45
C ASN A 507 1.10 17.58 -21.99
N THR A 508 0.76 16.53 -21.25
CA THR A 508 0.22 16.66 -19.88
C THR A 508 1.18 16.11 -18.83
N LEU A 509 1.70 14.89 -18.99
CA LEU A 509 2.51 14.27 -17.95
C LEU A 509 3.94 14.81 -17.90
N TYR A 510 4.65 14.85 -19.03
CA TYR A 510 6.06 15.21 -19.06
C TYR A 510 6.36 16.62 -18.52
N PRO A 511 5.62 17.69 -18.87
CA PRO A 511 5.82 19.02 -18.28
C PRO A 511 5.61 19.03 -16.76
N ASN A 512 4.61 18.29 -16.28
CA ASN A 512 4.31 18.16 -14.85
C ASN A 512 5.43 17.39 -14.12
N LEU A 513 5.98 16.32 -14.71
CA LEU A 513 7.14 15.61 -14.15
C LEU A 513 8.36 16.53 -14.03
N LYS A 514 8.63 17.39 -15.01
CA LYS A 514 9.73 18.37 -14.94
C LYS A 514 9.52 19.33 -13.77
N GLN A 515 8.33 19.90 -13.65
CA GLN A 515 8.00 20.80 -12.54
C GLN A 515 8.16 20.11 -11.17
N LEU A 516 7.66 18.87 -11.04
CA LEU A 516 7.77 18.10 -9.81
C LEU A 516 9.21 17.70 -9.50
N ALA A 517 10.03 17.36 -10.50
CA ALA A 517 11.43 16.95 -10.33
C ALA A 517 12.36 18.05 -9.80
N ALA A 518 12.01 19.32 -10.06
CA ALA A 518 12.72 20.49 -9.57
C ALA A 518 12.31 20.90 -8.14
N ALA A 519 11.30 20.24 -7.55
CA ALA A 519 10.86 20.53 -6.19
C ALA A 519 11.85 19.95 -5.15
N ALA A 520 11.96 20.61 -4.00
CA ALA A 520 12.90 20.22 -2.94
C ALA A 520 12.69 18.76 -2.45
N ASN A 521 11.42 18.31 -2.33
CA ASN A 521 11.05 16.98 -1.85
C ASN A 521 10.44 16.12 -2.97
N SER A 522 11.22 15.87 -4.02
CA SER A 522 10.78 15.08 -5.17
C SER A 522 10.83 13.56 -4.91
N PRO A 523 9.74 12.81 -5.12
CA PRO A 523 9.77 11.34 -5.07
C PRO A 523 10.65 10.73 -6.17
N ALA A 524 11.47 9.74 -5.82
CA ALA A 524 12.39 9.08 -6.75
C ALA A 524 11.67 8.37 -7.93
N VAL A 525 10.39 8.00 -7.75
CA VAL A 525 9.52 7.39 -8.78
C VAL A 525 9.42 8.25 -10.04
N ILE A 526 9.51 9.58 -9.91
CA ILE A 526 9.52 10.52 -11.05
C ILE A 526 10.63 10.14 -12.05
N GLY A 527 11.81 9.78 -11.54
CA GLY A 527 12.95 9.39 -12.37
C GLY A 527 12.66 8.13 -13.17
N LYS A 528 12.03 7.12 -12.54
CA LYS A 528 11.64 5.87 -13.21
C LYS A 528 10.65 6.11 -14.35
N ILE A 529 9.63 6.95 -14.10
CA ILE A 529 8.62 7.30 -15.11
C ILE A 529 9.29 8.05 -16.26
N ALA A 530 10.10 9.08 -15.95
CA ALA A 530 10.81 9.85 -16.97
C ALA A 530 11.77 8.99 -17.81
N GLY A 531 12.46 8.02 -17.20
CA GLY A 531 13.36 7.11 -17.89
C GLY A 531 12.62 6.20 -18.86
N LYS A 532 11.50 5.60 -18.43
CA LYS A 532 10.64 4.79 -19.31
C LYS A 532 10.05 5.63 -20.45
N LEU A 533 9.59 6.85 -20.17
CA LEU A 533 9.10 7.75 -21.22
C LEU A 533 10.18 8.10 -22.24
N ALA A 534 11.42 8.32 -21.80
CA ALA A 534 12.54 8.60 -22.69
C ALA A 534 12.85 7.41 -23.61
N LEU A 535 12.74 6.17 -23.10
CA LEU A 535 12.94 4.95 -23.89
C LEU A 535 11.78 4.68 -24.87
N SER A 536 10.54 4.98 -24.47
CA SER A 536 9.35 4.77 -25.32
C SER A 536 9.18 5.86 -26.40
N TYR A 537 9.76 7.05 -26.20
CA TYR A 537 9.59 8.19 -27.12
C TYR A 537 10.91 8.89 -27.47
N ASN A 538 11.49 8.48 -28.61
CA ASN A 538 12.79 8.93 -29.10
C ASN A 538 12.92 10.47 -29.26
N ASN A 539 11.84 11.18 -29.56
CA ASN A 539 11.90 12.64 -29.77
C ASN A 539 12.14 13.44 -28.47
N ILE A 540 11.70 12.93 -27.31
CA ILE A 540 11.98 13.55 -26.00
C ILE A 540 13.24 12.99 -25.36
N ALA A 541 13.72 11.81 -25.79
CA ALA A 541 14.85 11.12 -25.16
C ALA A 541 16.06 12.04 -24.90
N SER A 542 16.50 12.82 -25.90
CA SER A 542 17.64 13.73 -25.75
C SER A 542 17.36 14.92 -24.82
N GLU A 543 16.13 15.47 -24.83
CA GLU A 543 15.75 16.58 -23.96
C GLU A 543 15.59 16.11 -22.50
N ALA A 544 14.90 14.98 -22.31
CA ALA A 544 14.71 14.36 -21.00
C ALA A 544 16.05 13.97 -20.40
N PHE A 545 16.96 13.39 -21.19
CA PHE A 545 18.31 13.10 -20.74
C PHE A 545 19.00 14.37 -20.23
N ALA A 546 19.05 15.44 -21.04
CA ALA A 546 19.69 16.69 -20.64
C ALA A 546 19.06 17.33 -19.39
N TYR A 547 17.73 17.22 -19.23
CA TYR A 547 17.02 17.79 -18.09
C TYR A 547 17.19 16.97 -16.81
N PHE A 548 16.97 15.65 -16.85
CA PHE A 548 17.01 14.78 -15.67
C PHE A 548 18.42 14.48 -15.18
N THR A 549 19.46 14.76 -15.97
CA THR A 549 20.86 14.76 -15.52
C THR A 549 21.36 16.14 -15.08
N SER A 550 20.53 17.18 -15.16
CA SER A 550 20.93 18.55 -14.81
C SER A 550 20.98 18.79 -13.29
N GLU A 551 21.66 19.86 -12.89
CA GLU A 551 21.79 20.26 -11.48
C GLU A 551 20.47 20.68 -10.82
N THR A 552 19.40 20.95 -11.59
CA THR A 552 18.11 21.38 -11.02
C THR A 552 17.28 20.22 -10.48
N VAL A 553 17.61 18.99 -10.85
CA VAL A 553 16.86 17.79 -10.48
C VAL A 553 17.47 17.13 -9.25
N SER A 554 16.62 16.62 -8.35
CA SER A 554 17.12 15.96 -7.15
C SER A 554 17.96 14.70 -7.49
N PRO A 555 19.06 14.44 -6.77
CA PRO A 555 19.94 13.29 -6.99
C PRO A 555 19.21 11.93 -6.95
N LYS A 556 18.19 11.81 -6.10
CA LYS A 556 17.37 10.59 -6.01
C LYS A 556 16.57 10.34 -7.29
N VAL A 557 16.00 11.41 -7.88
CA VAL A 557 15.27 11.34 -9.15
C VAL A 557 16.22 11.06 -10.30
N ALA A 558 17.36 11.76 -10.35
CA ALA A 558 18.39 11.54 -11.36
C ALA A 558 18.93 10.10 -11.34
N SER A 559 19.20 9.55 -10.14
CA SER A 559 19.66 8.16 -9.98
C SER A 559 18.67 7.16 -10.59
N MET A 560 17.39 7.23 -10.20
CA MET A 560 16.36 6.32 -10.73
C MET A 560 16.11 6.50 -12.24
N PHE A 561 16.25 7.72 -12.76
CA PHE A 561 16.18 7.97 -14.21
C PHE A 561 17.33 7.26 -14.94
N LEU A 562 18.56 7.43 -14.44
CA LEU A 562 19.74 6.82 -15.03
C LEU A 562 19.73 5.31 -14.94
N GLU A 563 19.29 4.72 -13.82
CA GLU A 563 19.14 3.27 -13.70
C GLU A 563 18.24 2.70 -14.78
N VAL A 564 17.10 3.32 -15.07
CA VAL A 564 16.18 2.85 -16.12
C VAL A 564 16.77 3.02 -17.51
N VAL A 565 17.35 4.19 -17.82
CA VAL A 565 17.89 4.49 -19.15
C VAL A 565 19.13 3.63 -19.46
N LEU A 566 19.98 3.38 -18.47
CA LEU A 566 21.22 2.61 -18.63
C LEU A 566 21.03 1.10 -18.50
N ASP A 567 19.90 0.63 -17.96
CA ASP A 567 19.57 -0.80 -17.99
C ASP A 567 19.42 -1.32 -19.42
N SER A 568 18.87 -0.48 -20.32
CA SER A 568 18.72 -0.79 -21.74
C SER A 568 19.97 -0.47 -22.59
N TYR A 569 21.06 0.00 -21.97
CA TYR A 569 22.35 0.26 -22.63
C TYR A 569 23.22 -1.01 -22.69
N PRO A 570 23.84 -1.34 -23.85
CA PRO A 570 24.01 -0.52 -25.06
C PRO A 570 22.97 -0.75 -26.18
N ASP A 571 22.02 -1.66 -25.99
CA ASP A 571 21.19 -2.18 -27.08
C ASP A 571 20.20 -1.15 -27.66
N SER A 572 19.68 -0.23 -26.85
CA SER A 572 18.65 0.74 -27.28
C SER A 572 19.12 2.20 -27.32
N LEU A 573 20.29 2.53 -26.78
CA LEU A 573 20.78 3.90 -26.66
C LEU A 573 22.29 3.97 -26.94
N ILE A 574 22.68 4.67 -28.01
CA ILE A 574 24.09 4.95 -28.30
C ILE A 574 24.42 6.32 -27.71
N LEU A 575 25.34 6.35 -26.74
CA LEU A 575 25.76 7.58 -26.08
C LEU A 575 26.92 8.23 -26.82
N THR A 576 26.86 9.55 -26.98
CA THR A 576 27.98 10.35 -27.47
C THR A 576 29.02 10.55 -26.36
N SER A 577 30.27 10.81 -26.72
CA SER A 577 31.34 11.11 -25.74
C SER A 577 30.97 12.28 -24.79
N GLN A 578 30.23 13.28 -25.28
CA GLN A 578 29.76 14.38 -24.44
C GLN A 578 28.69 13.93 -23.43
N GLN A 579 27.78 13.03 -23.82
CA GLN A 579 26.79 12.45 -22.90
C GLN A 579 27.45 11.56 -21.84
N GLU A 580 28.49 10.81 -22.18
CA GLU A 580 29.27 10.05 -21.20
C GLU A 580 29.92 10.95 -20.14
N GLN A 581 30.45 12.11 -20.53
CA GLN A 581 30.99 13.10 -19.59
C GLN A 581 29.92 13.65 -18.65
N ILE A 582 28.72 13.93 -19.18
CA ILE A 582 27.57 14.38 -18.38
C ILE A 582 27.13 13.28 -17.40
N LEU A 583 27.12 12.02 -17.82
CA LEU A 583 26.81 10.88 -16.94
C LEU A 583 27.83 10.74 -15.81
N LEU A 584 29.12 10.87 -16.10
CA LEU A 584 30.17 10.84 -15.09
C LEU A 584 29.98 11.97 -14.06
N GLN A 585 29.65 13.18 -14.52
CA GLN A 585 29.33 14.31 -13.63
C GLN A 585 28.09 14.06 -12.79
N SER A 586 27.01 13.56 -13.40
CA SER A 586 25.76 13.26 -12.72
C SER A 586 25.94 12.16 -11.67
N TRP A 587 26.62 11.07 -12.03
CA TRP A 587 26.99 9.99 -11.11
C TRP A 587 27.81 10.49 -9.92
N THR A 588 28.84 11.31 -10.18
CA THR A 588 29.67 11.88 -9.12
C THR A 588 28.81 12.73 -8.17
N ASN A 589 27.94 13.58 -8.70
CA ASN A 589 27.01 14.36 -7.90
C ASN A 589 26.06 13.48 -7.06
N ILE A 590 25.50 12.42 -7.66
CA ILE A 590 24.60 11.49 -6.97
C ILE A 590 25.36 10.80 -5.82
N CYS A 591 26.56 10.28 -6.06
CA CYS A 591 27.36 9.64 -5.03
C CYS A 591 27.72 10.57 -3.86
N PHE A 592 27.97 11.85 -4.12
CA PHE A 592 28.22 12.84 -3.07
C PHE A 592 26.96 13.23 -2.29
N LEU A 593 25.80 13.27 -2.96
CA LEU A 593 24.55 13.84 -2.41
C LEU A 593 23.53 12.80 -1.94
N THR A 594 23.87 11.51 -2.02
CA THR A 594 23.05 10.42 -1.48
C THR A 594 23.75 9.79 -0.27
N ALA A 595 22.98 9.45 0.76
CA ALA A 595 23.52 8.85 1.98
C ALA A 595 23.98 7.40 1.75
N GLU A 596 23.32 6.69 0.82
CA GLU A 596 23.59 5.30 0.50
C GLU A 596 24.53 5.16 -0.71
N PRO A 597 25.49 4.21 -0.67
CA PRO A 597 26.39 3.96 -1.79
C PRO A 597 25.62 3.48 -3.02
N GLN A 598 25.87 4.10 -4.18
CA GLN A 598 25.16 3.84 -5.43
C GLN A 598 25.76 2.65 -6.20
N CYS A 599 25.74 1.45 -5.63
CA CYS A 599 26.40 0.29 -6.20
C CYS A 599 25.77 -0.16 -7.53
N GLU A 600 24.43 -0.24 -7.61
CA GLU A 600 23.73 -0.68 -8.83
C GLU A 600 23.93 0.29 -10.00
N LEU A 601 23.68 1.59 -9.76
CA LEU A 601 23.98 2.63 -10.75
C LEU A 601 25.45 2.60 -11.19
N THR A 602 26.40 2.36 -10.27
CA THR A 602 27.82 2.27 -10.64
C THR A 602 28.11 1.10 -11.56
N LYS A 603 27.52 -0.09 -11.33
CA LYS A 603 27.68 -1.26 -12.23
C LYS A 603 27.20 -0.97 -13.65
N MET A 604 26.21 -0.11 -13.82
CA MET A 604 25.73 0.32 -15.13
C MET A 604 26.66 1.35 -15.77
N ILE A 605 27.12 2.33 -14.98
CA ILE A 605 27.95 3.44 -15.47
C ILE A 605 29.38 3.01 -15.83
N ILE A 606 29.95 2.00 -15.16
CA ILE A 606 31.28 1.48 -15.53
C ILE A 606 31.29 0.82 -16.92
N LYS A 607 30.13 0.53 -17.53
CA LYS A 607 30.06 0.02 -18.91
C LYS A 607 30.57 1.06 -19.92
N LEU A 608 30.46 2.36 -19.61
CA LEU A 608 30.87 3.46 -20.48
C LEU A 608 32.35 3.40 -20.86
N ASP A 609 32.70 3.94 -22.02
CA ASP A 609 34.07 3.86 -22.56
C ASP A 609 35.03 4.83 -21.84
N ILE A 610 34.49 5.85 -21.18
CA ILE A 610 35.25 6.82 -20.39
C ILE A 610 36.02 6.19 -19.21
N PHE A 611 35.64 5.00 -18.73
CA PHE A 611 36.29 4.33 -17.59
C PHE A 611 37.43 3.39 -18.04
N PRO A 612 38.65 3.51 -17.49
CA PRO A 612 39.74 2.56 -17.75
C PRO A 612 39.40 1.12 -17.30
N PRO A 613 39.85 0.07 -18.01
CA PRO A 613 39.52 -1.33 -17.69
C PRO A 613 39.86 -1.73 -16.24
N ALA A 614 41.03 -1.33 -15.74
CA ALA A 614 41.44 -1.62 -14.36
C ALA A 614 40.56 -0.92 -13.31
N LEU A 615 39.99 0.24 -13.64
CA LEU A 615 39.02 0.92 -12.77
C LEU A 615 37.65 0.21 -12.81
N LYS A 616 37.21 -0.28 -13.98
CA LYS A 616 35.96 -1.05 -14.11
C LYS A 616 35.94 -2.26 -13.18
N GLU A 617 37.01 -3.07 -13.19
CA GLU A 617 37.11 -4.26 -12.33
C GLU A 617 37.10 -3.90 -10.84
N ARG A 618 37.80 -2.84 -10.44
CA ARG A 618 37.81 -2.39 -9.03
C ARG A 618 36.44 -1.93 -8.56
N LEU A 619 35.73 -1.16 -9.37
CA LEU A 619 34.41 -0.61 -9.00
C LEU A 619 33.30 -1.66 -9.01
N LYS A 620 33.45 -2.73 -9.78
CA LYS A 620 32.46 -3.81 -9.89
C LYS A 620 32.19 -4.52 -8.56
N THR A 621 33.20 -4.61 -7.68
CA THR A 621 33.13 -5.29 -6.37
C THR A 621 33.25 -4.33 -5.19
N ALA A 622 33.20 -3.01 -5.41
CA ALA A 622 33.41 -2.03 -4.36
C ALA A 622 32.12 -1.79 -3.54
N ASP A 623 32.22 -1.92 -2.21
CA ASP A 623 31.15 -1.54 -1.28
C ASP A 623 30.96 -0.01 -1.19
N ASP A 624 32.05 0.73 -1.39
CA ASP A 624 32.08 2.20 -1.51
C ASP A 624 32.66 2.58 -2.89
N PRO A 625 31.81 2.70 -3.92
CA PRO A 625 32.27 2.97 -5.26
C PRO A 625 32.95 4.34 -5.41
N MET A 626 32.43 5.38 -4.74
CA MET A 626 32.97 6.74 -4.83
C MET A 626 34.33 6.84 -4.13
N GLY A 627 34.47 6.24 -2.95
CA GLY A 627 35.76 6.14 -2.26
C GLY A 627 36.81 5.41 -3.12
N SER A 628 36.43 4.24 -3.67
CA SER A 628 37.31 3.43 -4.53
C SER A 628 37.72 4.16 -5.81
N PHE A 629 36.81 4.95 -6.41
CA PHE A 629 37.09 5.80 -7.55
C PHE A 629 38.14 6.86 -7.22
N LEU A 630 37.95 7.62 -6.14
CA LEU A 630 38.87 8.70 -5.74
C LEU A 630 40.28 8.18 -5.42
N GLU A 631 40.37 7.02 -4.76
CA GLU A 631 41.66 6.39 -4.45
C GLU A 631 42.38 5.90 -5.71
N TYR A 632 41.66 5.24 -6.63
CA TYR A 632 42.25 4.76 -7.88
C TYR A 632 42.77 5.91 -8.74
N VAL A 633 41.94 6.94 -8.91
CA VAL A 633 42.26 8.11 -9.72
C VAL A 633 43.44 8.89 -9.14
N GLY A 634 43.49 9.04 -7.80
CA GLY A 634 44.62 9.64 -7.10
C GLY A 634 45.93 8.87 -7.25
N GLY A 635 45.87 7.53 -7.15
CA GLY A 635 47.04 6.65 -7.31
C GLY A 635 47.60 6.61 -8.73
N ASN A 636 46.76 6.81 -9.75
CA ASN A 636 47.11 6.75 -11.18
C ASN A 636 47.01 8.14 -11.84
N SER A 637 47.59 9.15 -11.18
CA SER A 637 47.40 10.57 -11.52
C SER A 637 47.79 10.97 -12.95
N ALA A 638 48.80 10.34 -13.56
CA ALA A 638 49.26 10.69 -14.91
C ALA A 638 48.21 10.39 -16.00
N ASP A 639 47.50 9.26 -15.88
CA ASP A 639 46.56 8.79 -16.91
C ASP A 639 45.12 9.23 -16.64
N CYS A 640 44.78 9.55 -15.39
CA CYS A 640 43.42 9.84 -14.98
C CYS A 640 43.06 11.33 -14.89
N PHE A 641 43.98 12.26 -15.19
CA PHE A 641 43.74 13.72 -15.02
C PHE A 641 42.45 14.22 -15.67
N LYS A 642 42.22 13.86 -16.94
CA LYS A 642 41.01 14.26 -17.68
C LYS A 642 39.74 13.67 -17.06
N LEU A 643 39.79 12.43 -16.59
CA LEU A 643 38.68 11.75 -15.94
C LEU A 643 38.30 12.46 -14.63
N THR A 644 39.31 12.83 -13.82
CA THR A 644 39.13 13.59 -12.57
C THR A 644 38.55 14.97 -12.82
N GLU A 645 39.09 15.67 -13.83
CA GLU A 645 38.66 17.02 -14.19
C GLU A 645 37.18 17.01 -14.59
N VAL A 646 36.78 16.11 -15.49
CA VAL A 646 35.38 15.97 -15.92
C VAL A 646 34.47 15.62 -14.74
N ALA A 647 34.84 14.67 -13.88
CA ALA A 647 34.01 14.23 -12.77
C ALA A 647 33.74 15.34 -11.73
N LEU A 648 34.74 16.19 -11.45
CA LEU A 648 34.71 17.13 -10.32
C LEU A 648 34.49 18.60 -10.72
N VAL A 649 34.47 18.96 -12.02
CA VAL A 649 34.45 20.36 -12.50
C VAL A 649 33.30 21.20 -11.94
N ASN A 650 32.09 20.63 -11.84
CA ASN A 650 30.87 21.33 -11.41
C ASN A 650 30.49 21.04 -9.95
N LEU A 651 31.18 20.11 -9.30
CA LEU A 651 30.83 19.60 -7.97
C LEU A 651 30.72 20.74 -6.94
N ALA A 652 31.64 21.70 -6.98
CA ALA A 652 31.64 22.84 -6.06
C ALA A 652 30.29 23.61 -6.08
N LYS A 653 29.78 23.93 -7.27
CA LYS A 653 28.52 24.65 -7.45
C LYS A 653 27.34 23.85 -6.88
N THR A 654 27.27 22.56 -7.19
CA THR A 654 26.20 21.67 -6.73
C THR A 654 26.24 21.52 -5.21
N LEU A 655 27.40 21.20 -4.61
CA LEU A 655 27.53 21.06 -3.16
C LEU A 655 27.16 22.34 -2.41
N GLY A 656 27.51 23.51 -2.96
CA GLY A 656 27.18 24.80 -2.36
C GLY A 656 25.68 25.03 -2.18
N GLN A 657 24.84 24.56 -3.11
CA GLN A 657 23.39 24.67 -3.01
C GLN A 657 22.82 23.83 -1.86
N TYR A 658 23.32 22.60 -1.69
CA TYR A 658 22.88 21.69 -0.63
C TYR A 658 23.38 22.10 0.76
N LEU A 659 24.59 22.64 0.85
CA LEU A 659 25.17 23.06 2.13
C LEU A 659 24.63 24.40 2.63
N ALA A 660 24.04 25.22 1.75
CA ALA A 660 23.39 26.47 2.15
C ALA A 660 22.18 26.22 3.08
N ASN A 661 21.39 25.17 2.79
CA ASN A 661 20.23 24.76 3.57
C ASN A 661 20.17 23.23 3.70
N PRO A 662 20.99 22.63 4.58
CA PRO A 662 21.08 21.18 4.70
C PRO A 662 19.83 20.61 5.39
N ASP A 663 19.26 19.56 4.80
CA ASP A 663 18.07 18.84 5.25
C ASP A 663 18.40 17.51 5.97
N SER A 664 19.56 16.91 5.69
CA SER A 664 19.99 15.61 6.20
C SER A 664 21.43 15.64 6.73
N GLU A 665 21.63 15.29 8.01
CA GLU A 665 22.98 15.17 8.60
C GLU A 665 23.81 14.08 7.91
N GLN A 666 23.20 12.94 7.56
CA GLN A 666 23.90 11.83 6.90
C GLN A 666 24.43 12.23 5.52
N THR A 667 23.63 12.99 4.75
CA THR A 667 24.06 13.50 3.44
C THR A 667 25.23 14.46 3.61
N VAL A 668 25.17 15.40 4.55
CA VAL A 668 26.28 16.33 4.83
C VAL A 668 27.53 15.56 5.27
N LEU A 669 27.40 14.55 6.13
CA LEU A 669 28.53 13.69 6.51
C LEU A 669 29.14 12.97 5.31
N GLY A 670 28.32 12.45 4.39
CA GLY A 670 28.75 11.83 3.13
C GLY A 670 29.52 12.79 2.23
N ILE A 671 29.00 14.02 2.05
CA ILE A 671 29.68 15.08 1.28
C ILE A 671 31.09 15.33 1.82
N TYR A 672 31.23 15.52 3.14
CA TYR A 672 32.53 15.80 3.76
C TYR A 672 33.45 14.58 3.74
N LYS A 673 32.91 13.35 3.86
CA LYS A 673 33.69 12.11 3.70
C LYS A 673 34.36 12.07 2.33
N TYR A 674 33.57 12.12 1.26
CA TYR A 674 34.13 12.02 -0.11
C TYR A 674 34.94 13.24 -0.50
N ALA A 675 34.58 14.45 -0.05
CA ALA A 675 35.39 15.63 -0.28
C ALA A 675 36.76 15.53 0.40
N SER A 676 36.82 15.07 1.66
CA SER A 676 38.10 14.90 2.36
C SER A 676 38.98 13.85 1.68
N LEU A 677 38.40 12.75 1.18
CA LEU A 677 39.09 11.73 0.40
C LEU A 677 39.58 12.27 -0.96
N ALA A 678 38.78 13.12 -1.62
CA ALA A 678 39.18 13.77 -2.88
C ALA A 678 40.37 14.72 -2.66
N PHE A 679 40.40 15.46 -1.55
CA PHE A 679 41.53 16.32 -1.21
C PHE A 679 42.78 15.47 -0.92
N LEU A 680 42.62 14.38 -0.17
CA LEU A 680 43.71 13.51 0.23
C LEU A 680 44.34 12.76 -0.94
N SER A 681 43.50 12.16 -1.80
CA SER A 681 43.95 11.24 -2.85
C SER A 681 44.15 11.96 -4.18
N CYS A 682 43.25 12.88 -4.54
CA CYS A 682 43.28 13.56 -5.84
C CYS A 682 43.89 14.97 -5.75
N GLY A 683 44.41 15.40 -4.60
CA GLY A 683 44.85 16.79 -4.37
C GLY A 683 45.79 17.36 -5.46
N SER A 684 46.75 16.56 -5.94
CA SER A 684 47.70 16.97 -6.99
C SER A 684 47.06 17.12 -8.38
N LEU A 685 45.88 16.52 -8.60
CA LEU A 685 45.10 16.61 -9.83
C LEU A 685 44.16 17.82 -9.81
N ILE A 686 43.57 18.11 -8.64
CA ILE A 686 42.56 19.16 -8.49
C ILE A 686 43.13 20.53 -8.10
N TYR A 687 44.43 20.60 -7.80
CA TYR A 687 45.15 21.82 -7.44
C TYR A 687 46.32 22.09 -8.39
N ASN A 688 46.44 23.34 -8.81
CA ASN A 688 47.53 23.84 -9.63
C ASN A 688 47.96 25.21 -9.10
N ARG A 689 49.16 25.29 -8.54
CA ARG A 689 49.73 26.53 -7.95
C ARG A 689 49.80 27.71 -8.92
N ASN A 690 49.88 27.46 -10.22
CA ASN A 690 49.97 28.50 -11.24
C ASN A 690 48.60 29.07 -11.64
N LYS A 691 47.49 28.48 -11.15
CA LYS A 691 46.12 28.92 -11.44
C LYS A 691 45.46 29.43 -10.15
N PRO A 692 44.94 30.67 -10.12
CA PRO A 692 44.28 31.20 -8.93
C PRO A 692 42.97 30.47 -8.60
N VAL A 693 42.27 29.97 -9.62
CA VAL A 693 41.02 29.23 -9.48
C VAL A 693 41.21 27.81 -9.97
N THR A 694 41.07 26.85 -9.05
CA THR A 694 41.18 25.41 -9.28
C THR A 694 39.97 24.72 -8.68
N ILE A 695 39.76 23.43 -8.97
CA ILE A 695 38.68 22.65 -8.36
C ILE A 695 38.86 22.64 -6.84
N LEU A 696 40.09 22.45 -6.36
CA LEU A 696 40.41 22.49 -4.94
C LEU A 696 40.07 23.85 -4.32
N THR A 697 40.50 24.98 -4.91
CA THR A 697 40.24 26.29 -4.31
C THR A 697 38.74 26.62 -4.26
N LYS A 698 37.96 26.21 -5.28
CA LYS A 698 36.49 26.33 -5.25
C LYS A 698 35.85 25.50 -4.13
N LEU A 699 36.28 24.26 -3.96
CA LEU A 699 35.76 23.37 -2.90
C LEU A 699 36.13 23.89 -1.51
N VAL A 700 37.32 24.45 -1.33
CA VAL A 700 37.73 25.09 -0.08
C VAL A 700 36.79 26.23 0.32
N HIS A 701 36.45 27.10 -0.64
CA HIS A 701 35.53 28.22 -0.39
C HIS A 701 34.11 27.80 -0.05
N ILE A 702 33.69 26.58 -0.39
CA ILE A 702 32.31 26.11 -0.18
C ILE A 702 32.21 25.20 1.04
N LEU A 703 33.23 24.37 1.28
CA LEU A 703 33.24 23.39 2.37
C LEU A 703 33.88 23.96 3.65
N LEU A 704 35.07 24.54 3.54
CA LEU A 704 35.85 24.94 4.73
C LEU A 704 35.70 26.43 5.05
N PHE A 705 35.63 27.27 4.03
CA PHE A 705 35.60 28.73 4.23
C PHE A 705 34.51 29.44 3.42
N PRO A 706 33.21 29.12 3.66
CA PRO A 706 32.11 29.92 3.13
C PRO A 706 32.29 31.41 3.42
N ASN A 707 31.95 32.28 2.47
CA ASN A 707 32.16 33.73 2.60
C ASN A 707 31.49 34.31 3.87
N ASP A 708 30.27 33.89 4.18
CA ASP A 708 29.54 34.36 5.37
C ASP A 708 30.20 33.92 6.68
N PHE A 709 30.80 32.73 6.69
CA PHE A 709 31.58 32.22 7.81
C PHE A 709 32.88 33.01 7.98
N MET A 710 33.59 33.27 6.87
CA MET A 710 34.83 34.05 6.89
C MET A 710 34.63 35.50 7.37
N LEU A 711 33.50 36.10 7.00
CA LEU A 711 33.09 37.45 7.40
C LEU A 711 32.47 37.51 8.81
N GLY A 712 32.28 36.38 9.49
CA GLY A 712 31.67 36.31 10.82
C GLY A 712 30.19 36.70 10.86
N LYS A 713 29.52 36.72 9.71
CA LYS A 713 28.11 37.15 9.57
C LYS A 713 27.13 36.07 10.01
N ARG A 714 27.48 34.80 9.81
CA ARG A 714 26.60 33.66 10.11
C ARG A 714 27.42 32.48 10.62
N ALA A 715 26.94 31.84 11.70
CA ALA A 715 27.48 30.58 12.16
C ALA A 715 27.14 29.45 11.18
N LEU A 716 28.04 28.48 11.03
CA LEU A 716 27.79 27.29 10.23
C LEU A 716 26.65 26.46 10.83
N HIS A 717 25.89 25.78 9.98
CA HIS A 717 24.85 24.84 10.43
C HIS A 717 25.47 23.70 11.27
N ASN A 718 24.74 23.20 12.27
CA ASN A 718 25.25 22.17 13.18
C ASN A 718 25.68 20.89 12.45
N PHE A 719 24.93 20.45 11.43
CA PHE A 719 25.31 19.30 10.59
C PHE A 719 26.65 19.53 9.89
N VAL A 720 26.90 20.76 9.43
CA VAL A 720 28.18 21.12 8.80
C VAL A 720 29.30 21.11 9.83
N LEU A 721 29.10 21.69 11.01
CA LEU A 721 30.11 21.66 12.09
C LEU A 721 30.46 20.23 12.52
N SER A 722 29.45 19.36 12.67
CA SER A 722 29.59 17.93 12.97
C SER A 722 30.43 17.22 11.88
N ALA A 723 30.10 17.47 10.61
CA ALA A 723 30.79 16.85 9.48
C ALA A 723 32.23 17.36 9.29
N VAL A 724 32.45 18.66 9.44
CA VAL A 724 33.78 19.28 9.44
C VAL A 724 34.62 18.66 10.54
N ARG A 725 34.12 18.62 11.77
CA ARG A 725 34.84 18.06 12.92
C ARG A 725 35.31 16.62 12.66
N LYS A 726 34.43 15.76 12.13
CA LYS A 726 34.73 14.34 11.88
C LYS A 726 35.80 14.14 10.81
N HIS A 727 35.84 14.99 9.78
CA HIS A 727 36.75 14.84 8.63
C HIS A 727 37.89 15.87 8.62
N TRP A 728 37.97 16.73 9.64
CA TRP A 728 38.93 17.83 9.73
C TRP A 728 40.37 17.37 9.60
N THR A 729 40.72 16.29 10.31
CA THR A 729 42.07 15.73 10.35
C THR A 729 42.52 15.27 8.97
N VAL A 730 41.60 14.71 8.19
CA VAL A 730 41.83 14.25 6.81
C VAL A 730 42.04 15.43 5.87
N PHE A 731 41.23 16.49 5.97
CA PHE A 731 41.47 17.73 5.22
C PHE A 731 42.84 18.32 5.56
N PHE A 732 43.17 18.42 6.84
CA PHE A 732 44.42 19.00 7.28
C PHE A 732 45.63 18.19 6.77
N ASP A 733 45.58 16.85 6.86
CA ASP A 733 46.61 15.96 6.29
C ASP A 733 46.77 16.13 4.77
N ALA A 734 45.66 16.25 4.04
CA ALA A 734 45.70 16.49 2.60
C ALA A 734 46.45 17.78 2.25
N PHE A 735 46.17 18.88 2.95
CA PHE A 735 46.89 20.15 2.74
C PHE A 735 48.37 20.06 3.10
N VAL A 736 48.72 19.39 4.20
CA VAL A 736 50.12 19.19 4.58
C VAL A 736 50.88 18.39 3.51
N LYS A 737 50.25 17.35 2.95
CA LYS A 737 50.83 16.56 1.85
C LYS A 737 51.01 17.36 0.57
N LEU A 738 50.05 18.21 0.22
CA LEU A 738 50.12 19.07 -0.98
C LEU A 738 51.16 20.19 -0.84
N ASN A 739 51.38 20.67 0.38
CA ASN A 739 52.25 21.81 0.67
C ASN A 739 53.74 21.44 0.77
N GLY A 740 54.19 20.39 0.07
CA GLY A 740 55.59 19.94 0.10
C GLY A 740 56.61 20.96 -0.41
N THR A 741 56.18 21.98 -1.18
CA THR A 741 57.04 23.04 -1.74
C THR A 741 56.81 24.43 -1.13
N SER A 742 56.13 24.54 0.02
CA SER A 742 55.75 25.81 0.68
C SER A 742 55.02 26.79 -0.26
N ASP A 743 53.76 26.45 -0.56
CA ASP A 743 52.88 27.29 -1.36
C ASP A 743 52.14 28.32 -0.48
N PRO A 744 52.18 29.64 -0.82
CA PRO A 744 51.56 30.68 0.00
C PRO A 744 50.05 30.53 0.22
N TYR A 745 49.33 29.98 -0.76
CA TYR A 745 47.89 29.74 -0.63
C TYR A 745 47.64 28.59 0.35
N LEU A 746 48.33 27.45 0.18
CA LEU A 746 48.16 26.30 1.08
C LEU A 746 48.58 26.62 2.51
N GLU A 747 49.67 27.38 2.70
CA GLU A 747 50.10 27.88 4.01
C GLU A 747 49.04 28.76 4.69
N ARG A 748 48.42 29.64 3.91
CA ARG A 748 47.31 30.47 4.39
C ARG A 748 46.10 29.61 4.76
N THR A 749 45.73 28.64 3.94
CA THR A 749 44.62 27.72 4.20
C THR A 749 44.83 26.93 5.48
N LEU A 750 46.03 26.35 5.68
CA LEU A 750 46.39 25.63 6.91
C LEU A 750 46.30 26.51 8.16
N ARG A 751 46.77 27.76 8.08
CA ARG A 751 46.65 28.73 9.17
C ARG A 751 45.19 29.09 9.44
N ASP A 752 44.44 29.43 8.41
CA ASP A 752 43.04 29.85 8.53
C ASP A 752 42.17 28.68 9.04
N MET A 753 42.52 27.43 8.72
CA MET A 753 41.89 26.23 9.28
C MET A 753 42.00 26.23 10.81
N VAL A 754 43.21 26.45 11.35
CA VAL A 754 43.41 26.54 12.80
C VAL A 754 42.66 27.74 13.37
N ILE A 755 42.88 28.94 12.82
CA ILE A 755 42.36 30.19 13.40
C ILE A 755 40.83 30.23 13.42
N LYS A 756 40.18 29.84 12.32
CA LYS A 756 38.73 30.02 12.15
C LYS A 756 37.91 28.96 12.87
N TYR A 757 38.44 27.76 13.06
CA TYR A 757 37.68 26.65 13.67
C TYR A 757 38.00 26.41 15.14
N LEU A 758 39.18 26.84 15.63
CA LEU A 758 39.51 26.77 17.06
C LEU A 758 38.40 27.36 17.97
N PRO A 759 37.73 28.48 17.63
CA PRO A 759 36.67 29.05 18.47
C PRO A 759 35.44 28.14 18.61
N TYR A 760 35.14 27.31 17.60
CA TYR A 760 33.88 26.55 17.52
C TYR A 760 33.90 25.19 18.23
N PHE A 761 35.08 24.60 18.46
CA PHE A 761 35.19 23.28 19.10
C PHE A 761 35.76 23.37 20.51
N PRO A 762 35.18 22.75 21.55
CA PRO A 762 35.70 22.81 22.91
C PRO A 762 37.15 22.28 23.00
N SER A 763 37.92 22.77 23.98
CA SER A 763 39.35 22.42 24.11
C SER A 763 39.62 20.94 24.37
N THR A 764 38.72 20.25 25.07
CA THR A 764 38.82 18.81 25.36
C THR A 764 38.47 17.95 24.17
N ASP A 765 37.77 18.50 23.19
CA ASP A 765 37.09 17.75 22.15
C ASP A 765 37.13 18.56 20.84
N SER A 766 38.38 18.84 20.44
CA SER A 766 38.74 19.65 19.27
C SER A 766 39.49 18.78 18.26
N PRO A 767 39.20 18.91 16.95
CA PRO A 767 39.90 18.13 15.93
C PRO A 767 41.39 18.49 15.82
N VAL A 768 41.80 19.63 16.39
CA VAL A 768 43.22 20.00 16.56
C VAL A 768 43.95 19.00 17.45
N VAL A 769 43.30 18.52 18.51
CA VAL A 769 43.87 17.53 19.45
C VAL A 769 44.09 16.19 18.74
N ASP A 770 43.16 15.78 17.87
CA ASP A 770 43.31 14.54 17.11
C ASP A 770 44.47 14.58 16.12
N CYS A 771 44.69 15.71 15.45
CA CYS A 771 45.86 15.86 14.58
C CYS A 771 47.20 15.84 15.35
N LEU A 772 47.23 16.30 16.61
CA LEU A 772 48.44 16.27 17.43
C LEU A 772 48.90 14.84 17.76
N LYS A 773 48.02 13.84 17.65
CA LYS A 773 48.38 12.42 17.78
C LYS A 773 49.24 11.91 16.62
N ASN A 774 49.22 12.58 15.45
CA ASN A 774 50.02 12.24 14.29
C ASN A 774 51.31 13.07 14.25
N GLU A 775 52.47 12.42 14.20
CA GLU A 775 53.76 13.10 14.27
C GLU A 775 53.98 14.15 13.18
N LYS A 776 53.56 13.88 11.94
CA LYS A 776 53.76 14.82 10.81
C LYS A 776 52.85 16.05 10.95
N LEU A 777 51.59 15.84 11.31
CA LEU A 777 50.61 16.91 11.44
C LEU A 777 50.87 17.77 12.67
N SER A 778 51.37 17.15 13.75
CA SER A 778 51.64 17.85 15.01
C SER A 778 52.61 19.00 14.83
N GLN A 779 53.65 18.85 13.99
CA GLN A 779 54.61 19.91 13.70
C GLN A 779 53.93 21.13 13.09
N VAL A 780 53.19 20.94 12.00
CA VAL A 780 52.56 22.03 11.25
C VAL A 780 51.50 22.73 12.11
N ILE A 781 50.70 21.97 12.86
CA ILE A 781 49.68 22.55 13.75
C ILE A 781 50.29 23.35 14.87
N LEU A 782 51.29 22.81 15.56
CA LEU A 782 51.95 23.52 16.67
C LEU A 782 52.64 24.79 16.16
N GLU A 783 53.25 24.74 14.98
CA GLU A 783 53.81 25.91 14.30
C GLU A 783 52.72 26.96 14.02
N LYS A 784 51.57 26.57 13.46
CA LYS A 784 50.47 27.52 13.15
C LYS A 784 49.81 28.08 14.40
N ILE A 785 49.65 27.26 15.46
CA ILE A 785 49.18 27.74 16.77
C ILE A 785 50.17 28.76 17.33
N SER A 786 51.47 28.42 17.33
CA SER A 786 52.52 29.29 17.84
C SER A 786 52.57 30.63 17.10
N GLN A 787 52.58 30.61 15.77
CA GLN A 787 52.60 31.81 14.93
C GLN A 787 51.35 32.69 15.07
N SER A 788 50.17 32.09 15.30
CA SER A 788 48.90 32.82 15.29
C SER A 788 48.48 33.31 16.68
N TYR A 789 48.79 32.55 17.72
CA TYR A 789 48.33 32.80 19.08
C TYR A 789 49.45 33.17 20.05
N PHE A 790 50.70 32.72 19.86
CA PHE A 790 51.75 32.90 20.87
C PHE A 790 52.80 33.94 20.49
N LYS A 791 53.18 34.00 19.21
CA LYS A 791 54.18 34.95 18.71
C LYS A 791 53.58 36.31 18.40
N LEU A 792 54.32 37.38 18.67
CA LEU A 792 53.85 38.74 18.41
C LEU A 792 53.97 39.18 16.94
N PRO A 793 53.05 40.05 16.45
CA PRO A 793 51.87 40.56 17.14
C PRO A 793 50.70 39.55 17.15
N ILE A 794 50.12 39.30 18.32
CA ILE A 794 48.94 38.45 18.47
C ILE A 794 47.70 39.26 18.07
N LYS A 795 47.00 38.82 17.03
CA LYS A 795 45.80 39.49 16.50
C LYS A 795 44.49 38.86 16.97
N GLU A 796 44.57 37.70 17.61
CA GLU A 796 43.43 36.91 18.04
C GLU A 796 42.92 37.32 19.43
N SER A 797 41.67 36.98 19.74
CA SER A 797 41.06 37.34 21.03
C SER A 797 41.65 36.56 22.22
N ASP A 798 41.63 37.18 23.40
CA ASP A 798 42.05 36.56 24.66
C ASP A 798 41.39 35.19 24.92
N ALA A 799 40.11 35.05 24.59
CA ALA A 799 39.38 33.79 24.77
C ALA A 799 39.94 32.66 23.89
N ASN A 800 40.29 32.96 22.64
CA ASN A 800 40.87 31.97 21.72
C ASN A 800 42.33 31.65 22.09
N LEU A 801 43.09 32.66 22.54
CA LEU A 801 44.42 32.45 23.09
C LEU A 801 44.40 31.50 24.29
N LEU A 802 43.52 31.73 25.26
CA LEU A 802 43.35 30.85 26.43
C LEU A 802 43.01 29.42 26.00
N LYS A 803 42.19 29.27 24.97
CA LYS A 803 41.82 27.96 24.42
C LYS A 803 43.01 27.25 23.77
N ALA A 804 43.82 27.96 22.99
CA ALA A 804 45.06 27.44 22.42
C ALA A 804 46.07 27.04 23.49
N LEU A 805 46.27 27.88 24.52
CA LEU A 805 47.12 27.57 25.67
C LEU A 805 46.64 26.32 26.41
N LYS A 806 45.33 26.20 26.63
CA LYS A 806 44.74 25.03 27.27
C LYS A 806 44.96 23.76 26.47
N ILE A 807 44.76 23.78 25.14
CA ILE A 807 45.02 22.62 24.28
C ILE A 807 46.49 22.18 24.37
N VAL A 808 47.43 23.12 24.28
CA VAL A 808 48.87 22.80 24.40
C VAL A 808 49.20 22.27 25.81
N SER A 809 48.63 22.84 26.86
CA SER A 809 48.80 22.39 28.24
C SER A 809 48.27 20.98 28.48
N ASP A 810 47.05 20.69 28.02
CA ASP A 810 46.40 19.39 28.19
C ASP A 810 47.19 18.31 27.43
N VAL A 811 47.64 18.58 26.21
CA VAL A 811 48.45 17.63 25.43
C VAL A 811 49.86 17.46 26.02
N ALA A 812 50.51 18.53 26.47
CA ALA A 812 51.84 18.45 27.08
C ALA A 812 51.85 17.69 28.41
N SER A 813 50.77 17.79 29.19
CA SER A 813 50.64 17.10 30.48
C SER A 813 50.23 15.63 30.36
N THR A 814 49.57 15.24 29.26
CA THR A 814 49.05 13.87 29.06
C THR A 814 49.88 13.02 28.10
N THR A 815 50.76 13.62 27.29
CA THR A 815 51.54 12.86 26.29
C THR A 815 52.64 12.00 26.93
N GLY A 816 52.65 10.71 26.58
CA GLY A 816 53.78 9.80 26.83
C GLY A 816 54.78 9.71 25.67
N SER A 817 54.50 10.37 24.54
CA SER A 817 55.33 10.31 23.33
C SER A 817 56.45 11.35 23.38
N LEU A 818 57.70 10.87 23.46
CA LEU A 818 58.89 11.73 23.43
C LEU A 818 59.00 12.57 22.15
N PRO A 819 58.79 12.03 20.93
CA PRO A 819 58.80 12.83 19.69
C PRO A 819 57.78 13.96 19.70
N LEU A 820 56.55 13.70 20.16
CA LEU A 820 55.51 14.73 20.26
C LEU A 820 55.89 15.80 21.29
N PHE A 821 56.41 15.39 22.45
CA PHE A 821 56.84 16.31 23.50
C PHE A 821 57.99 17.23 23.04
N GLN A 822 58.99 16.69 22.35
CA GLN A 822 60.06 17.47 21.72
C GLN A 822 59.53 18.49 20.71
N ARG A 823 58.51 18.12 19.92
CA ARG A 823 57.85 19.04 18.97
C ARG A 823 57.10 20.15 19.68
N ILE A 824 56.33 19.83 20.72
CA ILE A 824 55.60 20.85 21.53
C ILE A 824 56.58 21.91 22.01
N VAL A 825 57.69 21.49 22.62
CA VAL A 825 58.70 22.41 23.13
C VAL A 825 59.31 23.24 22.01
N ARG A 826 59.78 22.59 20.95
CA ARG A 826 60.45 23.27 19.84
C ARG A 826 59.56 24.32 19.15
N GLU A 827 58.30 23.99 18.89
CA GLU A 827 57.44 24.88 18.11
C GLU A 827 56.75 25.96 18.96
N THR A 828 56.47 25.69 20.25
CA THR A 828 55.63 26.59 21.09
C THR A 828 56.39 27.35 22.17
N LEU A 829 57.51 26.84 22.69
CA LEU A 829 58.15 27.40 23.89
C LEU A 829 58.55 28.88 23.74
N TYR A 830 59.13 29.23 22.59
CA TYR A 830 59.52 30.61 22.31
C TYR A 830 58.30 31.56 22.34
N GLY A 831 57.20 31.15 21.70
CA GLY A 831 55.96 31.92 21.71
C GLY A 831 55.37 32.02 23.12
N LEU A 832 55.40 30.95 23.92
CA LEU A 832 54.94 30.98 25.31
C LEU A 832 55.71 32.02 26.13
N PHE A 833 57.02 32.14 25.93
CA PHE A 833 57.82 33.19 26.57
C PHE A 833 57.38 34.59 26.12
N GLU A 834 57.10 34.81 24.83
CA GLU A 834 56.56 36.09 24.36
C GLU A 834 55.19 36.41 24.99
N VAL A 835 54.29 35.42 25.14
CA VAL A 835 52.99 35.61 25.82
C VAL A 835 53.20 36.05 27.27
N VAL A 836 54.16 35.46 28.00
CA VAL A 836 54.47 35.86 29.39
C VAL A 836 55.00 37.29 29.47
N ILE A 837 55.85 37.70 28.52
CA ILE A 837 56.49 39.02 28.51
C ILE A 837 55.50 40.11 28.10
N PHE A 838 54.58 39.84 27.17
CA PHE A 838 53.83 40.88 26.47
C PHE A 838 52.30 40.80 26.59
N HIS A 839 51.71 39.72 27.08
CA HIS A 839 50.25 39.53 27.08
C HIS A 839 49.62 39.54 28.49
N SER A 840 48.36 39.96 28.57
CA SER A 840 47.49 39.86 29.77
C SER A 840 47.39 38.44 30.34
N GLN A 841 47.45 37.41 29.48
CA GLN A 841 47.22 35.99 29.83
C GLN A 841 48.52 35.28 30.28
N ARG A 842 49.49 36.03 30.79
CA ARG A 842 50.79 35.53 31.27
C ARG A 842 50.69 34.43 32.31
N SER A 843 49.68 34.46 33.20
CA SER A 843 49.47 33.44 34.23
C SER A 843 49.17 32.06 33.62
N SER A 844 48.32 32.03 32.58
CA SER A 844 47.99 30.81 31.85
C SER A 844 49.19 30.26 31.09
N ALA A 845 49.99 31.13 30.44
CA ALA A 845 51.22 30.71 29.76
C ALA A 845 52.28 30.17 30.75
N ILE A 846 52.42 30.79 31.92
CA ILE A 846 53.27 30.28 33.02
C ILE A 846 52.81 28.89 33.47
N ALA A 847 51.50 28.63 33.55
CA ALA A 847 50.98 27.31 33.89
C ALA A 847 51.37 26.26 32.84
N VAL A 848 51.28 26.57 31.55
CA VAL A 848 51.73 25.68 30.46
C VAL A 848 53.23 25.37 30.58
N ILE A 849 54.06 26.40 30.80
CA ILE A 849 55.51 26.23 30.98
C ILE A 849 55.80 25.34 32.19
N LYS A 850 55.09 25.53 33.31
CA LYS A 850 55.22 24.69 34.50
C LYS A 850 54.87 23.22 34.21
N HIS A 851 53.82 22.97 33.42
CA HIS A 851 53.47 21.60 33.01
C HIS A 851 54.56 20.97 32.12
N ILE A 852 55.14 21.73 31.20
CA ILE A 852 56.26 21.28 30.37
C ILE A 852 57.49 20.95 31.24
N THR A 853 57.87 21.83 32.17
CA THR A 853 59.07 21.62 33.01
C THR A 853 58.90 20.51 34.04
N ASN A 854 57.67 20.24 34.49
CA ASN A 854 57.38 19.18 35.45
C ASN A 854 57.18 17.80 34.81
N SER A 855 57.16 17.72 33.47
CA SER A 855 57.01 16.45 32.76
C SER A 855 58.24 15.55 32.96
N PRO A 856 58.07 14.23 33.13
CA PRO A 856 59.20 13.31 33.19
C PRO A 856 60.05 13.32 31.90
N LEU A 857 59.46 13.73 30.77
CA LEU A 857 60.13 13.84 29.48
C LEU A 857 60.99 15.11 29.35
N PHE A 858 60.92 16.04 30.31
CA PHE A 858 61.65 17.31 30.26
C PHE A 858 63.16 17.14 30.13
N ILE A 859 63.72 16.09 30.73
CA ILE A 859 65.16 15.80 30.70
C ILE A 859 65.71 15.76 29.26
N HIS A 860 64.92 15.24 28.33
CA HIS A 860 65.29 15.07 26.92
C HIS A 860 65.15 16.34 26.07
N VAL A 861 64.54 17.40 26.61
CA VAL A 861 64.33 18.69 25.94
C VAL A 861 65.08 19.85 26.60
N ARG A 862 65.83 19.59 27.68
CA ARG A 862 66.64 20.61 28.39
C ARG A 862 67.56 21.41 27.46
N PRO A 863 68.25 20.82 26.46
CA PRO A 863 69.08 21.58 25.54
C PRO A 863 68.27 22.57 24.71
N GLN A 864 67.13 22.14 24.13
CA GLN A 864 66.25 23.02 23.37
C GLN A 864 65.68 24.13 24.27
N PHE A 865 65.28 23.79 25.51
CA PHE A 865 64.78 24.77 26.47
C PHE A 865 65.81 25.88 26.74
N LYS A 866 67.06 25.52 27.04
CA LYS A 866 68.14 26.49 27.26
C LYS A 866 68.40 27.35 26.04
N GLN A 867 68.43 26.74 24.86
CA GLN A 867 68.62 27.46 23.60
C GLN A 867 67.52 28.50 23.39
N THR A 868 66.25 28.14 23.61
CA THR A 868 65.13 29.09 23.53
C THR A 868 65.21 30.20 24.58
N VAL A 869 65.73 29.91 25.79
CA VAL A 869 66.00 30.94 26.81
C VAL A 869 67.07 31.92 26.32
N ILE A 870 68.13 31.46 25.66
CA ILE A 870 69.15 32.34 25.09
C ILE A 870 68.55 33.21 23.97
N GLU A 871 67.74 32.63 23.09
CA GLU A 871 67.09 33.36 21.99
C GLU A 871 66.11 34.44 22.49
N ILE A 872 65.34 34.16 23.55
CA ILE A 872 64.43 35.17 24.13
C ILE A 872 65.21 36.25 24.88
N THR A 873 66.35 35.88 25.48
CA THR A 873 67.28 36.83 26.13
C THR A 873 67.80 37.83 25.11
N ASP A 874 68.37 37.33 24.01
CA ASP A 874 68.97 38.18 22.97
C ASP A 874 67.96 39.19 22.40
N LYS A 875 66.74 38.74 22.11
CA LYS A 875 65.70 39.61 21.53
C LYS A 875 65.10 40.62 22.51
N ASN A 876 64.81 40.22 23.76
CA ASN A 876 63.91 41.00 24.64
C ASN A 876 64.60 41.69 25.81
N ILE A 877 65.83 41.33 26.18
CA ILE A 877 66.51 41.94 27.33
C ILE A 877 66.75 43.45 27.15
N ALA A 878 67.00 43.87 25.91
CA ALA A 878 67.21 45.27 25.53
C ALA A 878 65.92 46.08 25.32
N LEU A 879 64.79 45.44 25.03
CA LEU A 879 63.55 46.14 24.66
C LEU A 879 62.49 46.11 25.77
N ASN A 880 62.45 45.04 26.56
CA ASN A 880 61.46 44.85 27.61
C ASN A 880 62.06 44.23 28.87
N THR A 881 63.02 44.95 29.45
CA THR A 881 63.86 44.52 30.59
C THR A 881 63.05 43.98 31.78
N ILE A 882 62.03 44.71 32.24
CA ILE A 882 61.28 44.35 33.45
C ILE A 882 60.52 43.02 33.25
N ASN A 883 59.75 42.91 32.16
CA ASN A 883 58.93 41.72 31.90
C ASN A 883 59.79 40.51 31.55
N TYR A 884 60.94 40.71 30.87
CA TYR A 884 61.93 39.67 30.65
C TYR A 884 62.47 39.10 31.98
N PHE A 885 62.90 39.95 32.92
CA PHE A 885 63.40 39.46 34.21
C PHE A 885 62.29 38.87 35.10
N GLN A 886 61.03 39.28 34.92
CA GLN A 886 59.88 38.59 35.54
C GLN A 886 59.72 37.16 35.02
N LEU A 887 59.85 36.95 33.71
CA LEU A 887 59.88 35.60 33.13
C LEU A 887 61.04 34.79 33.73
N MET A 888 62.27 35.32 33.73
CA MET A 888 63.45 34.62 34.27
C MET A 888 63.30 34.28 35.77
N SER A 889 62.73 35.19 36.56
CA SER A 889 62.44 34.96 37.98
C SER A 889 61.35 33.90 38.19
N CYS A 890 60.47 33.69 37.21
CA CYS A 890 59.51 32.59 37.25
C CYS A 890 60.16 31.26 36.87
N LEU A 891 60.99 31.27 35.82
CA LEU A 891 61.72 30.06 35.38
C LEU A 891 62.72 29.59 36.43
N SER A 892 63.36 30.50 37.18
CA SER A 892 64.28 30.14 38.27
C SER A 892 63.59 29.34 39.39
N LYS A 893 62.27 29.52 39.58
CA LYS A 893 61.48 28.74 40.54
C LYS A 893 61.11 27.35 40.04
N PHE A 894 60.96 27.16 38.72
CA PHE A 894 60.55 25.89 38.13
C PHE A 894 61.75 24.99 37.80
N VAL A 895 62.81 25.58 37.23
CA VAL A 895 64.00 24.88 36.74
C VAL A 895 65.29 25.65 37.15
N PRO A 896 65.57 25.80 38.46
CA PRO A 896 66.69 26.61 38.97
C PRO A 896 68.04 26.19 38.41
N ARG A 897 68.27 24.87 38.27
CA ARG A 897 69.51 24.31 37.72
C ARG A 897 69.74 24.77 36.27
N ASP A 898 68.72 24.69 35.42
CA ASP A 898 68.83 25.04 34.00
C ASP A 898 69.05 26.54 33.80
N ILE A 899 68.41 27.39 34.62
CA ILE A 899 68.63 28.84 34.57
C ILE A 899 70.02 29.22 35.09
N ARG A 900 70.53 28.55 36.14
CA ARG A 900 71.91 28.74 36.64
C ARG A 900 72.95 28.45 35.56
N GLU A 901 72.73 27.42 34.74
CA GLU A 901 73.62 27.05 33.64
C GLU A 901 73.62 28.07 32.47
N VAL A 902 72.56 28.88 32.30
CA VAL A 902 72.47 29.93 31.26
C VAL A 902 72.78 31.34 31.82
N LEU A 903 72.91 31.49 33.15
CA LEU A 903 73.10 32.77 33.84
C LEU A 903 74.31 33.57 33.34
N GLU A 904 75.45 32.91 33.09
CA GLU A 904 76.65 33.57 32.56
C GLU A 904 76.43 34.12 31.15
N THR A 905 75.65 33.42 30.32
CA THR A 905 75.23 33.92 29.00
C THR A 905 74.33 35.13 29.14
N ILE A 906 73.39 35.14 30.09
CA ILE A 906 72.52 36.30 30.37
C ILE A 906 73.35 37.51 30.84
N LYS A 907 74.34 37.31 31.73
CA LYS A 907 75.27 38.37 32.17
C LYS A 907 76.03 38.98 31.00
N SER A 908 76.55 38.13 30.10
CA SER A 908 77.21 38.60 28.89
C SER A 908 76.28 39.42 28.00
N HIS A 909 75.01 39.04 27.87
CA HIS A 909 74.02 39.81 27.11
C HIS A 909 73.68 41.14 27.79
N VAL A 910 73.58 41.20 29.13
CA VAL A 910 73.40 42.46 29.87
C VAL A 910 74.54 43.43 29.56
N GLY A 911 75.79 42.97 29.64
CA GLY A 911 76.96 43.80 29.28
C GLY A 911 76.96 44.24 27.82
N ASN A 912 76.51 43.38 26.90
CA ASN A 912 76.34 43.76 25.50
C ASN A 912 75.25 44.82 25.29
N VAL A 913 74.12 44.74 26.02
CA VAL A 913 73.06 45.75 25.97
C VAL A 913 73.52 47.09 26.54
N GLU A 914 74.24 47.08 27.66
CA GLU A 914 74.87 48.29 28.23
C GLU A 914 75.81 48.96 27.21
N ARG A 915 76.67 48.16 26.56
CA ARG A 915 77.54 48.63 25.47
C ARG A 915 76.76 49.21 24.29
N LEU A 916 75.69 48.54 23.83
CA LEU A 916 74.86 48.99 22.71
C LEU A 916 74.05 50.26 23.05
N ARG A 917 73.67 50.45 24.32
CA ARG A 917 73.00 51.67 24.81
C ARG A 917 73.98 52.83 25.05
N GLY A 918 75.29 52.60 24.98
CA GLY A 918 76.32 53.61 25.24
C GLY A 918 76.46 53.99 26.72
N ILE A 919 75.91 53.17 27.62
CA ILE A 919 75.90 53.41 29.07
C ILE A 919 76.74 52.30 29.70
N SER A 920 77.84 52.65 30.36
CA SER A 920 78.73 51.65 30.99
C SER A 920 78.08 50.89 32.15
N TYR A 921 76.96 51.39 32.69
CA TYR A 921 76.22 50.78 33.79
C TYR A 921 74.72 51.14 33.75
N ASP A 922 73.86 50.17 33.47
CA ASP A 922 72.41 50.36 33.51
C ASP A 922 71.85 49.86 34.85
N ARG A 923 71.53 50.82 35.73
CA ARG A 923 71.03 50.54 37.10
C ARG A 923 69.80 49.64 37.12
N THR A 924 68.92 49.74 36.12
CA THR A 924 67.67 48.95 36.08
C THR A 924 67.94 47.51 35.65
N LEU A 925 68.78 47.32 34.62
CA LEU A 925 69.21 45.99 34.17
C LEU A 925 69.98 45.26 35.29
N ARG A 926 70.92 45.95 35.92
CA ARG A 926 71.77 45.38 36.99
C ARG A 926 70.99 45.02 38.24
N LEU A 927 70.03 45.86 38.67
CA LEU A 927 69.17 45.56 39.81
C LEU A 927 68.32 44.29 39.59
N HIS A 928 67.76 44.09 38.39
CA HIS A 928 66.95 42.91 38.11
C HIS A 928 67.81 41.66 37.91
N LEU A 929 69.03 41.81 37.39
CA LEU A 929 70.02 40.74 37.32
C LEU A 929 70.42 40.28 38.73
N GLU A 930 70.76 41.20 39.64
CA GLU A 930 71.10 40.89 41.04
C GLU A 930 69.95 40.15 41.74
N LYS A 931 68.70 40.56 41.53
CA LYS A 931 67.51 39.85 42.06
C LYS A 931 67.37 38.43 41.52
N LEU A 932 67.67 38.22 40.24
CA LEU A 932 67.66 36.89 39.64
C LEU A 932 68.77 36.01 40.25
N GLU A 933 69.98 36.55 40.40
CA GLU A 933 71.11 35.86 41.03
C GLU A 933 70.80 35.46 42.47
N GLN A 934 70.25 36.39 43.27
CA GLN A 934 69.80 36.10 44.63
C GLN A 934 68.74 34.99 44.63
N SER A 935 67.75 35.05 43.74
CA SER A 935 66.72 33.99 43.65
C SER A 935 67.32 32.60 43.39
N LEU A 936 68.41 32.52 42.62
CA LEU A 936 69.11 31.28 42.30
C LEU A 936 70.10 30.84 43.37
N GLN A 937 70.45 31.67 44.36
CA GLN A 937 71.27 31.28 45.51
C GLN A 937 70.45 30.58 46.60
N TYR A 938 69.15 30.89 46.69
CA TYR A 938 68.20 30.33 47.67
C TYR A 938 67.28 29.22 47.11
N SER A 939 67.43 28.86 45.82
CA SER A 939 66.66 27.81 45.10
C SER A 939 67.58 26.69 44.63
#